data_AF-A0A537K870-F1
#
_entry.id   AF-A0A537K870-F1
#
_cell.length_a   1.000
_cell.length_b   1.000
_cell.length_c   1.000
_cell.angle_alpha   90.00
_cell.angle_beta   90.00
_cell.angle_gamma   90.00
#
_symmetry.space_group_name_H-M   'P 1'
#
loop_
_entity.id
_entity.type
_entity.pdbx_description
1 polymer ?
#
loop_
_entity_poly.entity_id
_entity_poly.type
_entity_poly.pdbx_seq_one_letter_code
_entity_poly.pdbx_strand_id
1 'polypeptide(L)'
;MSKNEYIKYFPNDEYDNETDLKSWGKGEKVFEKADSVKDDGKWKIDNGKIGTGFYMVEISTKDKNGEEIKDIQYIELFDEKSKQLNSPTYLWTKGSKPVEPGEKTVIQLGTSANDLFVIRQTIKTGNNTQENKIYQYLNIDNEKKDFEFVATDADRGGYGVNFFFVKNNRFYEYNDIITIPWTNKDLRIEYATFRDKTLPGSEEKWKVKINGFKKEKIAAEILASMYDASLDQFKFHSWNEPNIWPKYSYNSLWKSDHNFSEFESEEKPDNTVNAVKSVEKSYDELIFDINEAVIHFGYYKQHMIKREMTDVSAKAEPPSMQQVKIRGALAEKEVGMEIIKDEGLKMDSSSISNLLPKQDKAVQIRKNFNETAFFFPDLRTNDNGDIEFSFTLPEALTRWKFQALAHTKDLSFGYSSKEIVTQKQLMVQSNAPRFLREGDRMEFSAKIVNLTDKELTGQAELQLFDAATNESVSGWFNNMYPNQYFTVAAGQSEPVVFPIQVPYLFDQALVWRVVARAGDVSDGEEAAMPVLTNRTLVTETLPLNLRNTQTKNFRFEKLLTSGNSETLQHHSLTVEYTSNPTWYAVQALPYLMEYPYECAEQTWNRFYANALASKIANTSPRIKQIFESWSARTPSENTKDTAALLSNLQKNQELKAVLLEETPWVLQAKTEEQQKKNIGLLFDMIKMSNEMNGAYEKLKQMQLENGGFVWFKGGPDNRYITQYIVTGIGHLKKLGVDIKKLEPILKLAIPYLDLQIKKDHDELKKNKTDLAKYSPDQYEIQYLYMRSFFAEQKIAAASQTAYNYFRSRTQQSWTKQNKYMQGMIALTLFRTGDTKTPAAILKSLKETSINNEELGMYWKENSGGWFWHQAPIETQALLIEVFGEITKDTKTVDDLKTWLLKNKQTTNWKTTKATAEACYALLLQGTDLLIDEPVVEIKLGNTTIRSTDNKQEEGTGYFKKTINGPLVTPSMGNISIKQESSKIPPSGGGGASWGGVYWQYFEDLDKITTASTPLKLYKKLFVETNTDRGPVLTPINEGDAVKVGDKIKVRIELRVDRDMEYVHMKDMRASCLEPVNVLSSYKWQGGLGYYETTKDASTNFFFDYLRKGTYVFEYPLFVTHTGNFSNGITNIQCMYAPEFSSHSEGIRLNVE
;
A
#
# COMPACT_ATOMS: atom_id res chain seq x y z
N MET A 1 -58.76 -12.92 13.89
CA MET A 1 -59.75 -13.83 13.26
C MET A 1 -59.40 -15.24 13.73
N SER A 2 -60.36 -16.08 14.12
CA SER A 2 -60.07 -17.47 14.49
C SER A 2 -59.75 -18.31 13.26
N LYS A 3 -59.05 -19.45 13.43
CA LYS A 3 -58.67 -20.35 12.31
C LYS A 3 -59.88 -20.75 11.44
N ASN A 4 -61.02 -21.05 12.07
CA ASN A 4 -62.25 -21.45 11.36
C ASN A 4 -62.90 -20.28 10.59
N GLU A 5 -62.81 -19.05 11.09
CA GLU A 5 -63.24 -17.86 10.34
C GLU A 5 -62.27 -17.54 9.21
N TYR A 6 -60.97 -17.69 9.43
CA TYR A 6 -59.94 -17.41 8.43
C TYR A 6 -60.06 -18.37 7.24
N ILE A 7 -60.11 -19.68 7.49
CA ILE A 7 -60.33 -20.70 6.45
C ILE A 7 -61.66 -20.47 5.71
N LYS A 8 -62.68 -19.86 6.35
CA LYS A 8 -63.95 -19.52 5.70
C LYS A 8 -63.84 -18.30 4.77
N TYR A 9 -63.08 -17.27 5.12
CA TYR A 9 -62.94 -16.04 4.31
C TYR A 9 -61.77 -16.10 3.31
N PHE A 10 -60.73 -16.86 3.62
CA PHE A 10 -59.49 -17.02 2.86
C PHE A 10 -59.18 -18.53 2.65
N PRO A 11 -60.05 -19.29 1.95
CA PRO A 11 -59.93 -20.76 1.83
C PRO A 11 -58.76 -21.26 0.97
N ASN A 12 -57.89 -20.37 0.48
CA ASN A 12 -56.73 -20.68 -0.36
C ASN A 12 -55.41 -20.14 0.23
N ASP A 13 -55.43 -19.78 1.51
CA ASP A 13 -54.41 -18.97 2.19
C ASP A 13 -53.99 -19.66 3.49
N GLU A 14 -52.72 -19.54 3.86
CA GLU A 14 -52.18 -20.13 5.10
C GLU A 14 -52.52 -19.30 6.33
N TYR A 15 -52.75 -19.97 7.46
CA TYR A 15 -53.13 -19.34 8.73
C TYR A 15 -51.98 -19.36 9.76
N ASP A 16 -51.14 -20.39 9.71
CA ASP A 16 -50.12 -20.70 10.73
C ASP A 16 -48.82 -21.25 10.10
N ASN A 17 -48.51 -20.82 8.87
CA ASN A 17 -47.39 -21.29 8.04
C ASN A 17 -47.45 -22.80 7.75
N GLU A 18 -48.64 -23.32 7.42
CA GLU A 18 -48.86 -24.74 7.17
C GLU A 18 -47.95 -25.36 6.08
N THR A 19 -47.30 -24.57 5.21
CA THR A 19 -46.32 -25.08 4.22
C THR A 19 -44.86 -25.09 4.70
N ASP A 20 -44.49 -24.50 5.85
CA ASP A 20 -43.12 -24.62 6.36
C ASP A 20 -42.88 -26.01 6.95
N LEU A 21 -42.21 -26.86 6.17
CA LEU A 21 -41.81 -28.22 6.54
C LEU A 21 -40.99 -28.29 7.85
N LYS A 22 -40.36 -27.19 8.29
CA LYS A 22 -39.60 -27.13 9.55
C LYS A 22 -40.50 -26.98 10.78
N SER A 23 -41.73 -26.49 10.59
CA SER A 23 -42.76 -26.40 11.65
C SER A 23 -43.48 -27.73 11.89
N TRP A 24 -43.42 -28.66 10.93
CA TRP A 24 -44.13 -29.92 10.97
C TRP A 24 -43.57 -30.84 12.06
N GLY A 25 -44.47 -31.48 12.83
CA GLY A 25 -44.08 -32.48 13.83
C GLY A 25 -43.42 -33.70 13.18
N LYS A 26 -42.25 -34.10 13.67
CA LYS A 26 -41.53 -35.28 13.16
C LYS A 26 -42.40 -36.54 13.31
N GLY A 27 -42.63 -37.24 12.19
CA GLY A 27 -43.29 -38.55 12.16
C GLY A 27 -42.39 -39.69 12.65
N GLU A 28 -42.85 -40.94 12.48
CA GLU A 28 -42.08 -42.13 12.84
C GLU A 28 -40.79 -42.28 12.00
N LYS A 29 -39.72 -42.80 12.62
CA LYS A 29 -38.42 -42.98 11.94
C LYS A 29 -38.49 -44.20 11.00
N VAL A 30 -38.54 -43.94 9.69
CA VAL A 30 -38.68 -44.99 8.65
C VAL A 30 -37.37 -45.69 8.25
N PHE A 31 -36.22 -45.05 8.46
CA PHE A 31 -34.91 -45.58 8.07
C PHE A 31 -33.81 -45.00 8.97
N GLU A 32 -32.77 -45.80 9.25
CA GLU A 32 -31.60 -45.41 10.03
C GLU A 32 -30.39 -46.27 9.63
N LYS A 33 -29.21 -45.66 9.44
CA LYS A 33 -27.99 -46.38 9.09
C LYS A 33 -26.74 -45.58 9.50
N ALA A 34 -25.74 -46.24 10.06
CA ALA A 34 -24.37 -45.71 10.16
C ALA A 34 -23.51 -46.19 8.97
N ASP A 35 -22.68 -45.32 8.43
CA ASP A 35 -21.79 -45.61 7.29
C ASP A 35 -20.56 -44.67 7.31
N SER A 36 -19.53 -44.98 6.51
CA SER A 36 -18.38 -44.10 6.30
C SER A 36 -18.67 -43.02 5.25
N VAL A 37 -18.23 -41.78 5.50
CA VAL A 37 -18.23 -40.71 4.49
C VAL A 37 -17.09 -40.93 3.50
N LYS A 38 -17.35 -40.70 2.21
CA LYS A 38 -16.38 -40.73 1.09
C LYS A 38 -16.82 -39.70 0.04
N ASP A 39 -15.87 -39.12 -0.68
CA ASP A 39 -16.11 -38.02 -1.62
C ASP A 39 -17.06 -38.40 -2.78
N ASP A 40 -17.15 -39.68 -3.14
CA ASP A 40 -18.07 -40.24 -4.14
C ASP A 40 -19.12 -41.21 -3.53
N GLY A 41 -19.23 -41.24 -2.20
CA GLY A 41 -19.94 -42.25 -1.41
C GLY A 41 -21.45 -42.26 -1.59
N LYS A 42 -21.97 -43.15 -2.42
CA LYS A 42 -23.43 -43.33 -2.61
C LYS A 42 -24.03 -44.24 -1.53
N TRP A 43 -24.69 -43.64 -0.55
CA TRP A 43 -25.50 -44.38 0.42
C TRP A 43 -26.71 -45.04 -0.26
N LYS A 44 -26.83 -46.36 -0.14
CA LYS A 44 -28.03 -47.09 -0.51
C LYS A 44 -29.02 -47.05 0.66
N ILE A 45 -30.18 -46.47 0.43
CA ILE A 45 -31.38 -46.70 1.24
C ILE A 45 -31.95 -48.05 0.80
N ASP A 46 -32.29 -48.92 1.74
CA ASP A 46 -32.89 -50.22 1.42
C ASP A 46 -34.41 -50.03 1.16
N ASN A 47 -34.95 -50.64 0.11
CA ASN A 47 -36.27 -50.31 -0.45
C ASN A 47 -37.49 -50.82 0.38
N GLY A 48 -37.33 -50.92 1.70
CA GLY A 48 -38.33 -51.43 2.65
C GLY A 48 -39.46 -50.45 2.94
N LYS A 49 -40.45 -50.34 2.03
CA LYS A 49 -41.76 -49.69 2.26
C LYS A 49 -41.74 -48.19 2.66
N ILE A 50 -40.77 -47.40 2.19
CA ILE A 50 -40.90 -45.94 2.26
C ILE A 50 -42.03 -45.52 1.30
N GLY A 51 -43.08 -44.89 1.83
CA GLY A 51 -44.25 -44.45 1.07
C GLY A 51 -44.03 -43.10 0.37
N THR A 52 -44.99 -42.66 -0.42
CA THR A 52 -44.95 -41.29 -0.98
C THR A 52 -45.35 -40.26 0.09
N GLY A 53 -44.66 -39.12 0.11
CA GLY A 53 -44.82 -38.07 1.11
C GLY A 53 -43.53 -37.30 1.38
N PHE A 54 -43.57 -36.37 2.33
CA PHE A 54 -42.41 -35.59 2.75
C PHE A 54 -41.62 -36.30 3.86
N TYR A 55 -40.29 -36.22 3.78
CA TYR A 55 -39.36 -36.82 4.73
C TYR A 55 -38.29 -35.82 5.15
N MET A 56 -37.89 -35.88 6.42
CA MET A 56 -36.72 -35.19 6.95
C MET A 56 -35.56 -36.19 7.03
N VAL A 57 -34.48 -35.91 6.29
CA VAL A 57 -33.20 -36.62 6.38
C VAL A 57 -32.32 -35.86 7.38
N GLU A 58 -31.77 -36.58 8.36
CA GLU A 58 -30.92 -36.04 9.42
C GLU A 58 -29.61 -36.83 9.42
N ILE A 59 -28.48 -36.15 9.22
CA ILE A 59 -27.14 -36.75 9.17
C ILE A 59 -26.31 -36.14 10.29
N SER A 60 -25.67 -36.99 11.10
CA SER A 60 -24.75 -36.57 12.16
C SER A 60 -23.44 -37.35 12.10
N THR A 61 -22.32 -36.67 12.36
CA THR A 61 -20.99 -37.25 12.43
C THR A 61 -20.15 -36.54 13.50
N LYS A 62 -18.91 -36.99 13.71
CA LYS A 62 -17.93 -36.23 14.50
C LYS A 62 -16.84 -35.66 13.61
N ASP A 63 -16.38 -34.47 13.96
CA ASP A 63 -15.24 -33.82 13.33
C ASP A 63 -13.90 -34.43 13.81
N LYS A 64 -12.77 -33.91 13.30
CA LYS A 64 -11.41 -34.35 13.67
C LYS A 64 -11.04 -34.07 15.15
N ASN A 65 -11.73 -33.15 15.82
CA ASN A 65 -11.54 -32.82 17.23
C ASN A 65 -12.52 -33.60 18.15
N GLY A 66 -13.55 -34.24 17.58
CA GLY A 66 -14.57 -35.02 18.27
C GLY A 66 -15.89 -34.30 18.51
N GLU A 67 -16.06 -33.08 17.98
CA GLU A 67 -17.29 -32.29 18.05
C GLU A 67 -18.38 -32.85 17.12
N GLU A 68 -19.65 -32.71 17.48
CA GLU A 68 -20.77 -33.21 16.66
C GLU A 68 -21.09 -32.23 15.52
N ILE A 69 -21.01 -32.71 14.28
CA ILE A 69 -21.48 -32.00 13.07
C ILE A 69 -22.80 -32.62 12.64
N LYS A 70 -23.78 -31.76 12.30
CA LYS A 70 -25.14 -32.17 11.94
C LYS A 70 -25.69 -31.40 10.75
N ASP A 71 -26.31 -32.10 9.80
CA ASP A 71 -27.07 -31.54 8.67
C ASP A 71 -28.50 -32.10 8.65
N ILE A 72 -29.45 -31.30 8.16
CA ILE A 72 -30.88 -31.64 8.08
C ILE A 72 -31.45 -31.16 6.74
N GLN A 73 -31.97 -32.08 5.95
CA GLN A 73 -32.58 -31.82 4.64
C GLN A 73 -34.03 -32.33 4.61
N TYR A 74 -34.89 -31.65 3.84
CA TYR A 74 -36.29 -32.04 3.65
C TYR A 74 -36.50 -32.41 2.19
N ILE A 75 -37.13 -33.56 1.93
CA ILE A 75 -37.34 -34.13 0.59
C ILE A 75 -38.78 -34.61 0.40
N GLU A 76 -39.31 -34.55 -0.82
CA GLU A 76 -40.53 -35.24 -1.22
C GLU A 76 -40.17 -36.56 -1.93
N LEU A 77 -40.75 -37.68 -1.49
CA LEU A 77 -40.79 -38.91 -2.27
C LEU A 77 -42.15 -39.00 -3.00
N PHE A 78 -42.11 -39.07 -4.33
CA PHE A 78 -43.30 -39.13 -5.18
C PHE A 78 -43.19 -40.27 -6.20
N ASP A 79 -44.32 -40.82 -6.61
CA ASP A 79 -44.36 -41.76 -7.73
C ASP A 79 -44.23 -40.99 -9.06
N GLU A 80 -43.16 -41.26 -9.80
CA GLU A 80 -42.92 -40.69 -11.13
C GLU A 80 -43.97 -41.15 -12.17
N LYS A 81 -44.65 -42.28 -11.95
CA LYS A 81 -45.67 -42.82 -12.87
C LYS A 81 -47.09 -42.34 -12.56
N SER A 82 -47.38 -42.00 -11.31
CA SER A 82 -48.62 -41.34 -10.93
C SER A 82 -48.76 -40.03 -11.68
N LYS A 83 -49.94 -39.77 -12.24
CA LYS A 83 -50.28 -38.50 -12.88
C LYS A 83 -50.73 -37.41 -11.90
N GLN A 84 -50.81 -37.67 -10.59
CA GLN A 84 -51.25 -36.67 -9.59
C GLN A 84 -50.16 -36.37 -8.57
N LEU A 85 -50.31 -35.24 -7.87
CA LEU A 85 -49.44 -34.80 -6.78
C LEU A 85 -49.79 -35.53 -5.48
N ASN A 86 -48.82 -35.67 -4.57
CA ASN A 86 -49.06 -36.23 -3.24
C ASN A 86 -49.81 -35.27 -2.31
N SER A 87 -49.77 -33.97 -2.60
CA SER A 87 -50.32 -32.89 -1.78
C SER A 87 -50.99 -31.82 -2.64
N PRO A 88 -51.95 -31.04 -2.10
CA PRO A 88 -52.54 -29.93 -2.81
C PRO A 88 -51.49 -28.83 -3.05
N THR A 89 -51.24 -28.49 -4.30
CA THR A 89 -50.23 -27.47 -4.68
C THR A 89 -50.61 -26.88 -6.04
N TYR A 90 -50.55 -25.55 -6.16
CA TYR A 90 -50.86 -24.86 -7.42
C TYR A 90 -49.79 -25.08 -8.49
N LEU A 91 -48.52 -25.12 -8.10
CA LEU A 91 -47.37 -25.33 -8.98
C LEU A 91 -46.35 -26.26 -8.31
N TRP A 92 -46.20 -27.47 -8.84
CA TRP A 92 -45.13 -28.41 -8.53
C TRP A 92 -44.28 -28.59 -9.78
N THR A 93 -42.95 -28.65 -9.65
CA THR A 93 -42.06 -28.68 -10.82
C THR A 93 -40.79 -29.50 -10.61
N LYS A 94 -40.30 -30.09 -11.70
CA LYS A 94 -39.01 -30.77 -11.77
C LYS A 94 -38.25 -30.28 -13.00
N GLY A 95 -37.11 -29.66 -12.74
CA GLY A 95 -36.31 -29.00 -13.77
C GLY A 95 -35.59 -29.95 -14.72
N SER A 96 -35.14 -29.36 -15.82
CA SER A 96 -34.35 -30.00 -16.87
C SER A 96 -33.01 -30.52 -16.34
N LYS A 97 -32.52 -31.58 -17.00
CA LYS A 97 -31.12 -32.02 -16.88
C LYS A 97 -30.30 -31.43 -18.02
N PRO A 98 -29.01 -31.11 -17.81
CA PRO A 98 -28.09 -30.80 -18.90
C PRO A 98 -28.01 -31.94 -19.93
N VAL A 99 -27.87 -31.59 -21.20
CA VAL A 99 -27.95 -32.51 -22.35
C VAL A 99 -27.06 -32.08 -23.50
N GLU A 100 -26.52 -33.05 -24.26
CA GLU A 100 -25.82 -32.79 -25.51
C GLU A 100 -26.78 -32.57 -26.70
N PRO A 101 -26.33 -31.89 -27.77
CA PRO A 101 -27.04 -31.84 -29.04
C PRO A 101 -27.42 -33.23 -29.58
N GLY A 102 -28.71 -33.40 -29.89
CA GLY A 102 -29.31 -34.67 -30.28
C GLY A 102 -29.96 -35.45 -29.12
N GLU A 103 -29.66 -35.11 -27.87
CA GLU A 103 -30.30 -35.68 -26.69
C GLU A 103 -31.62 -34.96 -26.32
N LYS A 104 -32.34 -35.55 -25.36
CA LYS A 104 -33.65 -35.10 -24.88
C LYS A 104 -33.60 -34.81 -23.39
N THR A 105 -34.17 -33.69 -22.98
CA THR A 105 -34.44 -33.36 -21.58
C THR A 105 -35.95 -33.16 -21.37
N VAL A 106 -36.40 -33.25 -20.13
CA VAL A 106 -37.83 -33.10 -19.77
C VAL A 106 -37.95 -32.15 -18.59
N ILE A 107 -38.87 -31.19 -18.71
CA ILE A 107 -39.36 -30.40 -17.58
C ILE A 107 -40.72 -30.98 -17.20
N GLN A 108 -40.93 -31.32 -15.93
CA GLN A 108 -42.24 -31.75 -15.44
C GLN A 108 -42.91 -30.59 -14.69
N LEU A 109 -44.19 -30.34 -14.97
CA LEU A 109 -45.03 -29.38 -14.25
C LEU A 109 -46.31 -30.09 -13.81
N GLY A 110 -46.67 -29.96 -12.53
CA GLY A 110 -47.91 -30.49 -11.96
C GLY A 110 -48.70 -29.46 -11.20
N THR A 111 -50.01 -29.70 -11.11
CA THR A 111 -50.93 -28.92 -10.30
C THR A 111 -52.01 -29.83 -9.71
N SER A 112 -52.53 -29.46 -8.53
CA SER A 112 -53.78 -30.02 -8.00
C SER A 112 -55.00 -29.15 -8.31
N ALA A 113 -54.82 -28.04 -9.05
CA ALA A 113 -55.91 -27.15 -9.43
C ALA A 113 -56.63 -27.67 -10.68
N ASN A 114 -57.97 -27.55 -10.69
CA ASN A 114 -58.77 -27.80 -11.88
C ASN A 114 -58.78 -26.56 -12.80
N ASP A 115 -58.88 -26.77 -14.10
CA ASP A 115 -58.95 -25.75 -15.16
C ASP A 115 -57.84 -24.68 -15.06
N LEU A 116 -56.59 -25.09 -15.26
CA LEU A 116 -55.42 -24.20 -15.17
C LEU A 116 -54.91 -23.82 -16.56
N PHE A 117 -55.06 -22.53 -16.91
CA PHE A 117 -54.52 -21.94 -18.13
C PHE A 117 -53.05 -21.52 -17.92
N VAL A 118 -52.12 -22.25 -18.52
CA VAL A 118 -50.67 -22.06 -18.40
C VAL A 118 -50.10 -21.52 -19.71
N ILE A 119 -49.31 -20.45 -19.60
CA ILE A 119 -48.52 -19.89 -20.69
C ILE A 119 -47.10 -20.45 -20.56
N ARG A 120 -46.60 -21.07 -21.63
CA ARG A 120 -45.19 -21.45 -21.75
C ARG A 120 -44.48 -20.50 -22.72
N GLN A 121 -43.37 -19.93 -22.30
CA GLN A 121 -42.48 -19.11 -23.12
C GLN A 121 -41.13 -19.83 -23.27
N THR A 122 -40.59 -19.88 -24.48
CA THR A 122 -39.24 -20.40 -24.76
C THR A 122 -38.42 -19.28 -25.38
N ILE A 123 -37.24 -19.01 -24.82
CA ILE A 123 -36.38 -17.87 -25.18
C ILE A 123 -35.05 -18.41 -25.70
N LYS A 124 -34.83 -18.37 -27.02
CA LYS A 124 -33.57 -18.77 -27.67
C LYS A 124 -32.81 -17.57 -28.21
N THR A 125 -31.49 -17.54 -28.02
CA THR A 125 -30.62 -16.49 -28.56
C THR A 125 -30.40 -16.70 -30.06
N GLY A 126 -30.77 -15.73 -30.90
CA GLY A 126 -30.47 -15.76 -32.33
C GLY A 126 -29.07 -15.23 -32.67
N ASN A 127 -28.59 -15.54 -33.88
CA ASN A 127 -27.25 -15.20 -34.38
C ASN A 127 -26.87 -13.70 -34.29
N ASN A 128 -27.85 -12.81 -34.18
CA ASN A 128 -27.68 -11.35 -34.09
C ASN A 128 -27.98 -10.80 -32.69
N THR A 129 -27.73 -11.59 -31.63
CA THR A 129 -28.03 -11.31 -30.20
C THR A 129 -29.48 -10.96 -29.85
N GLN A 130 -30.42 -11.07 -30.78
CA GLN A 130 -31.85 -10.91 -30.54
C GLN A 130 -32.45 -12.19 -29.93
N GLU A 131 -33.21 -12.03 -28.85
CA GLU A 131 -34.01 -13.10 -28.23
C GLU A 131 -35.21 -13.48 -29.10
N ASN A 132 -35.29 -14.72 -29.54
CA ASN A 132 -36.50 -15.27 -30.17
C ASN A 132 -37.41 -15.85 -29.09
N LYS A 133 -38.57 -15.21 -28.85
CA LYS A 133 -39.54 -15.55 -27.79
C LYS A 133 -40.75 -16.27 -28.40
N ILE A 134 -40.87 -17.56 -28.11
CA ILE A 134 -41.94 -18.44 -28.61
C ILE A 134 -42.92 -18.73 -27.48
N TYR A 135 -44.18 -18.34 -27.63
CA TYR A 135 -45.25 -18.59 -26.66
C TYR A 135 -46.14 -19.78 -27.07
N GLN A 136 -46.58 -20.57 -26.09
CA GLN A 136 -47.58 -21.62 -26.23
C GLN A 136 -48.60 -21.53 -25.08
N TYR A 137 -49.87 -21.77 -25.39
CA TYR A 137 -50.99 -21.67 -24.44
C TYR A 137 -51.57 -23.07 -24.20
N LEU A 138 -51.72 -23.44 -22.94
CA LEU A 138 -51.93 -24.82 -22.51
C LEU A 138 -52.96 -24.89 -21.39
N ASN A 139 -53.85 -25.89 -21.43
CA ASN A 139 -54.68 -26.23 -20.28
C ASN A 139 -54.09 -27.44 -19.55
N ILE A 140 -54.16 -27.42 -18.22
CA ILE A 140 -53.75 -28.48 -17.29
C ILE A 140 -54.85 -28.62 -16.24
N ASP A 141 -55.26 -29.84 -15.91
CA ASP A 141 -56.43 -30.11 -15.06
C ASP A 141 -56.08 -31.23 -14.06
N ASN A 142 -55.70 -30.85 -12.84
CA ASN A 142 -55.32 -31.77 -11.75
C ASN A 142 -54.37 -32.92 -12.17
N GLU A 143 -53.35 -32.59 -12.97
CA GLU A 143 -52.38 -33.54 -13.52
C GLU A 143 -50.93 -33.04 -13.40
N LYS A 144 -49.98 -33.99 -13.43
CA LYS A 144 -48.57 -33.80 -13.81
C LYS A 144 -48.41 -34.00 -15.32
N LYS A 145 -47.63 -33.12 -15.94
CA LYS A 145 -47.46 -32.99 -17.39
C LYS A 145 -45.98 -32.84 -17.74
N ASP A 146 -45.55 -33.65 -18.69
CA ASP A 146 -44.16 -33.68 -19.15
C ASP A 146 -43.99 -32.83 -20.41
N PHE A 147 -42.97 -31.97 -20.39
CA PHE A 147 -42.57 -31.16 -21.54
C PHE A 147 -41.20 -31.62 -22.01
N GLU A 148 -41.18 -32.34 -23.12
CA GLU A 148 -39.95 -32.83 -23.76
C GLU A 148 -39.30 -31.73 -24.62
N PHE A 149 -37.98 -31.60 -24.51
CA PHE A 149 -37.17 -30.69 -25.30
C PHE A 149 -35.98 -31.43 -25.92
N VAL A 150 -35.71 -31.18 -27.20
CA VAL A 150 -34.56 -31.72 -27.93
C VAL A 150 -33.50 -30.62 -28.04
N ALA A 151 -32.25 -30.95 -27.74
CA ALA A 151 -31.12 -30.04 -27.92
C ALA A 151 -30.57 -30.10 -29.35
N THR A 152 -30.16 -28.96 -29.91
CA THR A 152 -29.42 -28.87 -31.19
C THR A 152 -28.06 -28.20 -30.98
N ASP A 153 -27.14 -28.31 -31.95
CA ASP A 153 -25.78 -27.75 -31.77
C ASP A 153 -25.78 -26.21 -31.76
N ALA A 154 -26.80 -25.60 -32.38
CA ALA A 154 -27.09 -24.16 -32.29
C ALA A 154 -27.65 -23.72 -30.92
N ASP A 155 -27.99 -24.67 -30.03
CA ASP A 155 -28.46 -24.39 -28.67
C ASP A 155 -27.33 -24.42 -27.63
N ARG A 156 -26.06 -24.66 -28.02
CA ARG A 156 -24.91 -24.64 -27.10
C ARG A 156 -24.78 -23.28 -26.41
N GLY A 157 -24.54 -23.33 -25.10
CA GLY A 157 -24.71 -22.20 -24.18
C GLY A 157 -26.04 -22.25 -23.40
N GLY A 158 -27.02 -23.00 -23.88
CA GLY A 158 -28.33 -23.19 -23.25
C GLY A 158 -29.41 -22.21 -23.74
N TYR A 159 -30.63 -22.38 -23.23
CA TYR A 159 -31.75 -21.47 -23.50
C TYR A 159 -32.81 -21.50 -22.39
N GLY A 160 -33.59 -20.42 -22.26
CA GLY A 160 -34.60 -20.26 -21.23
C GLY A 160 -35.94 -20.91 -21.58
N VAL A 161 -36.59 -21.52 -20.59
CA VAL A 161 -37.98 -21.99 -20.68
C VAL A 161 -38.74 -21.58 -19.42
N ASN A 162 -39.81 -20.82 -19.62
CA ASN A 162 -40.62 -20.23 -18.56
C ASN A 162 -42.05 -20.74 -18.65
N PHE A 163 -42.67 -21.04 -17.52
CA PHE A 163 -44.08 -21.42 -17.40
C PHE A 163 -44.74 -20.48 -16.40
N PHE A 164 -45.87 -19.88 -16.73
CA PHE A 164 -46.55 -18.94 -15.83
C PHE A 164 -48.07 -18.91 -16.03
N PHE A 165 -48.79 -18.58 -14.96
CA PHE A 165 -50.26 -18.49 -14.93
C PHE A 165 -50.77 -17.64 -13.78
N VAL A 166 -52.07 -17.31 -13.82
CA VAL A 166 -52.81 -16.71 -12.71
C VAL A 166 -53.93 -17.66 -12.26
N LYS A 167 -54.03 -17.91 -10.95
CA LYS A 167 -55.14 -18.65 -10.34
C LYS A 167 -55.46 -18.05 -8.98
N ASN A 168 -56.75 -17.89 -8.67
CA ASN A 168 -57.23 -17.36 -7.38
C ASN A 168 -56.51 -16.08 -6.92
N ASN A 169 -56.39 -15.11 -7.84
CA ASN A 169 -55.70 -13.82 -7.67
C ASN A 169 -54.19 -13.90 -7.33
N ARG A 170 -53.55 -15.05 -7.55
CA ARG A 170 -52.10 -15.26 -7.40
C ARG A 170 -51.45 -15.54 -8.75
N PHE A 171 -50.33 -14.87 -9.03
CA PHE A 171 -49.44 -15.19 -10.16
C PHE A 171 -48.42 -16.24 -9.72
N TYR A 172 -48.24 -17.27 -10.54
CA TYR A 172 -47.30 -18.36 -10.31
C TYR A 172 -46.40 -18.50 -11.53
N GLU A 173 -45.11 -18.80 -11.30
CA GLU A 173 -44.14 -19.03 -12.36
C GLU A 173 -43.15 -20.15 -12.02
N TYR A 174 -42.58 -20.74 -13.07
CA TYR A 174 -41.39 -21.57 -13.00
C TYR A 174 -40.49 -21.27 -14.20
N ASN A 175 -39.22 -20.96 -13.93
CA ASN A 175 -38.23 -20.60 -14.94
C ASN A 175 -37.07 -21.60 -14.88
N ASP A 176 -36.69 -22.14 -16.04
CA ASP A 176 -35.67 -23.18 -16.21
C ASP A 176 -34.65 -22.76 -17.30
N ILE A 177 -33.42 -23.22 -17.18
CA ILE A 177 -32.37 -23.02 -18.18
C ILE A 177 -31.93 -24.38 -18.68
N ILE A 178 -32.47 -24.77 -19.85
CA ILE A 178 -32.07 -25.98 -20.52
C ILE A 178 -30.60 -25.81 -20.92
N THR A 179 -29.74 -26.54 -20.22
CA THR A 179 -28.29 -26.35 -20.27
C THR A 179 -27.66 -27.29 -21.29
N ILE A 180 -27.24 -26.73 -22.43
CA ILE A 180 -26.41 -27.43 -23.41
C ILE A 180 -24.98 -26.90 -23.24
N PRO A 181 -24.03 -27.69 -22.72
CA PRO A 181 -22.68 -27.22 -22.44
C PRO A 181 -21.83 -27.06 -23.72
N TRP A 182 -20.65 -26.46 -23.59
CA TRP A 182 -19.64 -26.35 -24.65
C TRP A 182 -18.59 -27.48 -24.58
N THR A 183 -19.02 -28.68 -24.21
CA THR A 183 -18.17 -29.88 -24.07
C THR A 183 -17.39 -30.24 -25.34
N ASN A 184 -17.87 -29.84 -26.51
CA ASN A 184 -17.15 -29.91 -27.78
C ASN A 184 -15.89 -29.01 -27.84
N LYS A 185 -15.62 -28.25 -26.78
CA LYS A 185 -14.44 -27.41 -26.55
C LYS A 185 -13.61 -27.87 -25.34
N ASP A 186 -13.97 -28.97 -24.69
CA ASP A 186 -13.19 -29.56 -23.60
C ASP A 186 -12.01 -30.39 -24.17
N LEU A 187 -10.81 -30.18 -23.62
CA LEU A 187 -9.62 -31.00 -23.84
C LEU A 187 -9.35 -31.87 -22.62
N ARG A 188 -9.06 -33.15 -22.85
CA ARG A 188 -8.78 -34.12 -21.79
C ARG A 188 -7.29 -34.41 -21.70
N ILE A 189 -6.69 -33.96 -20.59
CA ILE A 189 -5.30 -34.20 -20.21
C ILE A 189 -5.20 -35.56 -19.51
N GLU A 190 -4.63 -36.54 -20.20
CA GLU A 190 -4.36 -37.90 -19.68
C GLU A 190 -2.85 -38.07 -19.41
N TYR A 191 -2.48 -38.80 -18.36
CA TYR A 191 -1.09 -39.03 -17.97
C TYR A 191 -0.70 -40.48 -18.28
N ALA A 192 0.23 -40.67 -19.22
CA ALA A 192 0.73 -41.99 -19.61
C ALA A 192 1.93 -42.44 -18.76
N THR A 193 2.76 -41.49 -18.29
CA THR A 193 3.69 -41.72 -17.18
C THR A 193 3.57 -40.60 -16.15
N PHE A 194 3.36 -40.99 -14.89
CA PHE A 194 3.23 -40.11 -13.72
C PHE A 194 3.60 -40.91 -12.46
N ARG A 195 4.07 -40.22 -11.42
CA ARG A 195 4.34 -40.79 -10.09
C ARG A 195 3.85 -39.80 -9.03
N ASP A 196 3.14 -40.29 -8.02
CA ASP A 196 2.75 -39.53 -6.83
C ASP A 196 3.92 -39.35 -5.85
N LYS A 197 4.96 -40.19 -5.95
CA LYS A 197 6.13 -40.20 -5.05
C LYS A 197 7.45 -40.33 -5.80
N THR A 198 8.42 -39.52 -5.42
CA THR A 198 9.74 -39.40 -6.09
C THR A 198 10.87 -39.20 -5.06
N LEU A 199 12.12 -39.26 -5.54
CA LEU A 199 13.31 -38.97 -4.74
C LEU A 199 13.78 -37.51 -4.99
N PRO A 200 14.40 -36.84 -4.00
CA PRO A 200 14.99 -35.52 -4.21
C PRO A 200 16.11 -35.59 -5.26
N GLY A 201 16.11 -34.67 -6.21
CA GLY A 201 17.08 -34.68 -7.31
C GLY A 201 16.82 -35.72 -8.40
N SER A 202 15.68 -36.43 -8.42
CA SER A 202 15.43 -37.40 -9.49
C SER A 202 15.18 -36.73 -10.84
N GLU A 203 15.78 -37.29 -11.89
CA GLU A 203 15.41 -37.03 -13.28
C GLU A 203 14.09 -37.75 -13.57
N GLU A 204 13.04 -37.00 -13.89
CA GLU A 204 11.75 -37.53 -14.30
C GLU A 204 11.52 -37.24 -15.79
N LYS A 205 10.98 -38.24 -16.51
CA LYS A 205 10.45 -38.06 -17.86
C LYS A 205 8.98 -38.43 -17.89
N TRP A 206 8.12 -37.45 -18.16
CA TRP A 206 6.68 -37.63 -18.21
C TRP A 206 6.15 -37.61 -19.64
N LYS A 207 5.07 -38.37 -19.85
CA LYS A 207 4.30 -38.41 -21.09
C LYS A 207 2.86 -38.07 -20.78
N VAL A 208 2.40 -36.95 -21.33
CA VAL A 208 1.02 -36.46 -21.24
C VAL A 208 0.38 -36.62 -22.61
N LYS A 209 -0.93 -36.91 -22.65
CA LYS A 209 -1.70 -37.10 -23.87
C LYS A 209 -2.91 -36.19 -23.87
N ILE A 210 -3.12 -35.47 -24.96
CA ILE A 210 -4.21 -34.51 -25.13
C ILE A 210 -5.23 -35.11 -26.10
N ASN A 211 -6.47 -35.20 -25.64
CA ASN A 211 -7.59 -35.70 -26.45
C ASN A 211 -8.67 -34.63 -26.57
N GLY A 212 -9.33 -34.55 -27.72
CA GLY A 212 -10.58 -33.80 -27.84
C GLY A 212 -11.77 -34.51 -27.19
N PHE A 213 -12.93 -33.86 -27.22
CA PHE A 213 -14.20 -34.31 -26.65
C PHE A 213 -14.59 -35.75 -27.02
N LYS A 214 -14.37 -36.15 -28.28
CA LYS A 214 -14.72 -37.46 -28.85
C LYS A 214 -13.54 -38.47 -28.78
N LYS A 215 -12.50 -38.16 -27.99
CA LYS A 215 -11.23 -38.90 -27.88
C LYS A 215 -10.39 -38.89 -29.16
N GLU A 216 -10.58 -37.90 -30.02
CA GLU A 216 -9.73 -37.63 -31.17
C GLU A 216 -8.34 -37.14 -30.74
N LYS A 217 -7.32 -37.48 -31.52
CA LYS A 217 -6.00 -36.82 -31.45
C LYS A 217 -6.16 -35.39 -31.94
N ILE A 218 -5.62 -34.41 -31.22
CA ILE A 218 -5.74 -33.00 -31.55
C ILE A 218 -4.39 -32.29 -31.42
N ALA A 219 -4.14 -31.32 -32.29
CA ALA A 219 -2.93 -30.49 -32.25
C ALA A 219 -3.11 -29.38 -31.21
N ALA A 220 -2.45 -29.52 -30.05
CA ALA A 220 -2.59 -28.65 -28.90
C ALA A 220 -1.23 -28.15 -28.38
N GLU A 221 -1.29 -27.01 -27.70
CA GLU A 221 -0.19 -26.41 -26.94
C GLU A 221 -0.55 -26.47 -25.46
N ILE A 222 0.43 -26.71 -24.58
CA ILE A 222 0.23 -26.83 -23.14
C ILE A 222 1.22 -25.97 -22.37
N LEU A 223 0.67 -25.08 -21.56
CA LEU A 223 1.37 -24.38 -20.49
C LEU A 223 1.49 -25.36 -19.31
N ALA A 224 2.69 -25.59 -18.81
CA ALA A 224 2.95 -26.54 -17.71
C ALA A 224 3.89 -25.94 -16.65
N SER A 225 3.57 -26.11 -15.37
CA SER A 225 4.40 -25.63 -14.27
C SER A 225 4.40 -26.58 -13.08
N MET A 226 5.42 -26.48 -12.24
CA MET A 226 5.46 -27.19 -10.97
C MET A 226 6.24 -26.41 -9.91
N TYR A 227 5.60 -26.19 -8.77
CA TYR A 227 6.14 -25.44 -7.62
C TYR A 227 5.80 -26.11 -6.30
N ASP A 228 6.45 -25.69 -5.22
CA ASP A 228 6.24 -26.20 -3.87
C ASP A 228 4.84 -25.80 -3.35
N ALA A 229 4.04 -26.80 -2.98
CA ALA A 229 2.66 -26.62 -2.53
C ALA A 229 2.55 -25.86 -1.18
N SER A 230 3.64 -25.73 -0.42
CA SER A 230 3.67 -24.86 0.76
C SER A 230 3.45 -23.38 0.42
N LEU A 231 3.78 -22.94 -0.81
CA LEU A 231 3.55 -21.56 -1.26
C LEU A 231 2.06 -21.18 -1.27
N ASP A 232 1.16 -22.16 -1.45
CA ASP A 232 -0.29 -21.92 -1.37
C ASP A 232 -0.74 -21.41 0.01
N GLN A 233 0.02 -21.70 1.09
CA GLN A 233 -0.26 -21.21 2.44
C GLN A 233 -0.12 -19.67 2.55
N PHE A 234 0.78 -19.07 1.76
CA PHE A 234 0.91 -17.62 1.67
C PHE A 234 -0.08 -17.01 0.67
N LYS A 235 -0.27 -17.66 -0.48
CA LYS A 235 -1.31 -17.34 -1.46
C LYS A 235 -1.58 -18.52 -2.39
N PHE A 236 -2.76 -19.12 -2.28
CA PHE A 236 -3.22 -20.16 -3.20
C PHE A 236 -3.11 -19.72 -4.67
N HIS A 237 -2.47 -20.55 -5.50
CA HIS A 237 -2.32 -20.33 -6.94
C HIS A 237 -3.03 -21.40 -7.78
N SER A 238 -4.04 -20.99 -8.54
CA SER A 238 -4.60 -21.78 -9.63
C SER A 238 -4.50 -21.01 -10.94
N TRP A 239 -4.43 -21.74 -12.04
CA TRP A 239 -4.88 -21.24 -13.33
C TRP A 239 -6.37 -21.54 -13.47
N ASN A 240 -7.09 -20.67 -14.16
CA ASN A 240 -8.50 -20.84 -14.45
C ASN A 240 -8.64 -21.12 -15.94
N GLU A 241 -9.54 -22.03 -16.31
CA GLU A 241 -9.84 -22.30 -17.71
C GLU A 241 -10.61 -21.12 -18.34
N PRO A 242 -10.24 -20.63 -19.54
CA PRO A 242 -10.88 -19.45 -20.14
C PRO A 242 -12.37 -19.67 -20.47
N ASN A 243 -13.26 -19.10 -19.66
CA ASN A 243 -14.71 -19.12 -19.85
C ASN A 243 -15.17 -18.14 -20.94
N ILE A 244 -14.71 -18.32 -22.18
CA ILE A 244 -15.03 -17.43 -23.32
C ILE A 244 -16.28 -17.84 -24.10
N TRP A 245 -16.78 -19.06 -23.90
CA TRP A 245 -17.86 -19.62 -24.71
C TRP A 245 -19.24 -19.12 -24.24
N PRO A 246 -20.09 -18.55 -25.13
CA PRO A 246 -21.34 -17.90 -24.73
C PRO A 246 -22.28 -18.80 -23.93
N LYS A 247 -22.74 -18.34 -22.77
CA LYS A 247 -23.75 -19.04 -21.94
C LYS A 247 -25.01 -18.19 -21.86
N TYR A 248 -26.17 -18.83 -21.88
CA TYR A 248 -27.45 -18.13 -21.75
C TYR A 248 -27.54 -17.48 -20.36
N SER A 249 -27.61 -16.14 -20.35
CA SER A 249 -27.77 -15.34 -19.14
C SER A 249 -29.20 -14.82 -19.04
N TYR A 250 -29.76 -14.86 -17.84
CA TYR A 250 -31.19 -14.68 -17.62
C TYR A 250 -31.54 -13.21 -17.35
N ASN A 251 -31.93 -12.47 -18.40
CA ASN A 251 -32.23 -11.03 -18.32
C ASN A 251 -33.73 -10.66 -18.32
N SER A 252 -34.65 -11.62 -18.51
CA SER A 252 -36.08 -11.37 -18.78
C SER A 252 -36.99 -12.15 -17.83
N LEU A 253 -36.99 -11.79 -16.54
CA LEU A 253 -37.87 -12.35 -15.51
C LEU A 253 -39.33 -11.92 -15.67
N TRP A 254 -40.23 -12.91 -15.66
CA TRP A 254 -41.54 -12.77 -15.00
C TRP A 254 -41.33 -12.80 -13.48
N LYS A 255 -42.34 -12.43 -12.69
CA LYS A 255 -42.18 -12.14 -11.26
C LYS A 255 -43.40 -12.49 -10.42
N SER A 256 -43.29 -13.54 -9.60
CA SER A 256 -44.28 -13.92 -8.58
C SER A 256 -43.98 -13.38 -7.18
N ASP A 257 -42.91 -12.62 -7.00
CA ASP A 257 -42.54 -11.99 -5.72
C ASP A 257 -43.46 -10.81 -5.33
N HIS A 258 -44.27 -10.30 -6.27
CA HIS A 258 -45.18 -9.16 -6.07
C HIS A 258 -46.65 -9.55 -5.79
N ASN A 259 -46.92 -10.80 -5.40
CA ASN A 259 -48.27 -11.24 -5.01
C ASN A 259 -48.77 -10.46 -3.76
N PHE A 260 -49.85 -9.68 -3.94
CA PHE A 260 -50.46 -8.81 -2.91
C PHE A 260 -49.56 -7.66 -2.39
N SER A 261 -48.54 -7.24 -3.13
CA SER A 261 -47.78 -6.01 -2.84
C SER A 261 -48.15 -4.86 -3.79
N GLU A 262 -47.96 -3.62 -3.34
CA GLU A 262 -48.00 -2.44 -4.22
C GLU A 262 -46.76 -2.42 -5.15
N PHE A 263 -46.97 -2.20 -6.45
CA PHE A 263 -45.90 -2.24 -7.47
C PHE A 263 -46.25 -1.39 -8.70
N GLU A 264 -45.25 -0.79 -9.35
CA GLU A 264 -45.42 -0.05 -10.61
C GLU A 264 -45.58 -1.03 -11.79
N SER A 265 -46.63 -0.89 -12.60
CA SER A 265 -46.90 -1.82 -13.72
C SER A 265 -45.84 -1.71 -14.83
N GLU A 266 -44.90 -2.66 -14.89
CA GLU A 266 -43.90 -2.74 -15.95
C GLU A 266 -44.47 -3.39 -17.22
N GLU A 267 -44.85 -2.57 -18.21
CA GLU A 267 -45.18 -3.05 -19.55
C GLU A 267 -43.91 -3.61 -20.22
N LYS A 268 -43.80 -4.93 -20.35
CA LYS A 268 -42.72 -5.59 -21.10
C LYS A 268 -42.94 -5.32 -22.60
N PRO A 269 -42.09 -4.52 -23.28
CA PRO A 269 -42.33 -4.20 -24.68
C PRO A 269 -42.13 -5.44 -25.55
N ASP A 270 -43.01 -5.63 -26.54
CA ASP A 270 -42.66 -6.49 -27.67
C ASP A 270 -41.57 -5.76 -28.50
N ASN A 271 -40.42 -6.41 -28.69
CA ASN A 271 -39.20 -5.79 -29.22
C ASN A 271 -39.25 -5.53 -30.75
N THR A 272 -40.45 -5.43 -31.32
CA THR A 272 -40.72 -5.03 -32.70
C THR A 272 -40.56 -3.52 -32.93
N VAL A 273 -40.56 -2.70 -31.87
CA VAL A 273 -40.34 -1.25 -31.96
C VAL A 273 -38.84 -0.92 -32.06
N ASN A 274 -38.33 -0.90 -33.30
CA ASN A 274 -37.09 -0.25 -33.75
C ASN A 274 -36.03 0.03 -32.66
N ALA A 275 -35.23 -0.98 -32.33
CA ALA A 275 -34.06 -0.79 -31.48
C ALA A 275 -33.13 0.29 -32.06
N VAL A 276 -33.05 1.44 -31.38
CA VAL A 276 -32.04 2.46 -31.66
C VAL A 276 -30.68 1.78 -31.48
N LYS A 277 -29.91 1.64 -32.57
CA LYS A 277 -28.58 1.03 -32.51
C LYS A 277 -27.65 1.91 -31.67
N SER A 278 -27.57 1.62 -30.38
CA SER A 278 -26.43 1.96 -29.55
C SER A 278 -25.22 1.19 -30.08
N VAL A 279 -24.49 1.81 -30.99
CA VAL A 279 -23.19 1.29 -31.44
C VAL A 279 -22.15 1.75 -30.41
N GLU A 280 -22.07 1.03 -29.30
CA GLU A 280 -20.94 1.18 -28.39
C GLU A 280 -19.69 0.74 -29.16
N LYS A 281 -18.75 1.67 -29.31
CA LYS A 281 -17.56 1.50 -30.13
C LYS A 281 -16.35 1.25 -29.23
N SER A 282 -16.25 0.04 -28.71
CA SER A 282 -14.98 -0.47 -28.21
C SER A 282 -13.94 -0.54 -29.34
N TYR A 283 -12.67 -0.59 -28.95
CA TYR A 283 -11.56 -0.89 -29.84
C TYR A 283 -11.11 -2.33 -29.59
N ASP A 284 -10.30 -2.89 -30.49
CA ASP A 284 -9.70 -4.22 -30.30
C ASP A 284 -8.69 -4.17 -29.16
N GLU A 285 -9.10 -4.60 -27.96
CA GLU A 285 -8.26 -4.66 -26.77
C GLU A 285 -7.83 -6.10 -26.48
N LEU A 286 -6.56 -6.32 -26.16
CA LEU A 286 -6.04 -7.64 -25.79
C LEU A 286 -6.54 -8.01 -24.38
N ILE A 287 -7.41 -9.02 -24.30
CA ILE A 287 -8.05 -9.50 -23.07
C ILE A 287 -7.00 -10.12 -22.13
N PHE A 288 -6.40 -9.30 -21.27
CA PHE A 288 -5.34 -9.69 -20.33
C PHE A 288 -5.71 -9.53 -18.84
N ASP A 289 -7.00 -9.43 -18.49
CA ASP A 289 -7.45 -9.66 -17.11
C ASP A 289 -8.85 -10.31 -17.07
N ILE A 290 -8.98 -11.47 -16.41
CA ILE A 290 -10.21 -12.27 -16.38
C ILE A 290 -11.11 -11.81 -15.21
N ASN A 291 -11.40 -10.50 -15.18
CA ASN A 291 -12.15 -9.81 -14.13
C ASN A 291 -13.35 -9.01 -14.69
N GLU A 292 -14.00 -9.52 -15.76
CA GLU A 292 -15.18 -8.89 -16.40
C GLU A 292 -16.33 -8.58 -15.44
N ALA A 293 -16.41 -9.27 -14.31
CA ALA A 293 -17.32 -8.97 -13.20
C ALA A 293 -17.28 -7.50 -12.74
N VAL A 294 -16.16 -6.78 -12.94
CA VAL A 294 -16.04 -5.36 -12.56
C VAL A 294 -16.65 -4.42 -13.62
N ILE A 295 -16.55 -4.75 -14.91
CA ILE A 295 -16.94 -3.82 -15.99
C ILE A 295 -18.46 -3.70 -16.10
N HIS A 296 -19.20 -4.81 -16.07
CA HIS A 296 -20.67 -4.76 -16.05
C HIS A 296 -21.24 -4.15 -14.76
N PHE A 297 -20.61 -4.37 -13.59
CA PHE A 297 -21.04 -3.72 -12.34
C PHE A 297 -20.75 -2.21 -12.34
N GLY A 298 -19.71 -1.74 -13.03
CA GLY A 298 -19.37 -0.31 -13.13
C GLY A 298 -20.50 0.52 -13.76
N TYR A 299 -21.01 0.09 -14.92
CA TYR A 299 -22.08 0.79 -15.64
C TYR A 299 -23.40 0.84 -14.86
N TYR A 300 -23.83 -0.28 -14.25
CA TYR A 300 -25.06 -0.32 -13.45
C TYR A 300 -25.02 0.63 -12.24
N LYS A 301 -23.86 0.75 -11.58
CA LYS A 301 -23.70 1.63 -10.41
C LYS A 301 -23.92 3.11 -10.75
N GLN A 302 -23.54 3.55 -11.95
CA GLN A 302 -23.69 4.94 -12.38
C GLN A 302 -25.15 5.35 -12.67
N HIS A 303 -26.05 4.38 -12.91
CA HIS A 303 -27.50 4.66 -13.04
C HIS A 303 -28.23 4.62 -11.70
N MET A 304 -27.88 3.72 -10.78
CA MET A 304 -28.51 3.65 -9.44
C MET A 304 -28.23 4.91 -8.59
N ILE A 305 -26.99 5.41 -8.61
CA ILE A 305 -26.59 6.64 -7.88
C ILE A 305 -27.43 7.86 -8.29
N LYS A 306 -28.00 7.85 -9.51
CA LYS A 306 -28.87 8.94 -10.00
C LYS A 306 -30.32 8.86 -9.52
N ARG A 307 -30.74 7.74 -8.91
CA ARG A 307 -32.10 7.52 -8.36
C ARG A 307 -32.12 7.47 -6.83
N GLU A 308 -31.00 7.21 -6.15
CA GLU A 308 -30.91 7.24 -4.67
C GLU A 308 -30.65 8.63 -4.06
N MET A 309 -30.14 9.60 -4.85
CA MET A 309 -29.89 10.96 -4.35
C MET A 309 -31.14 11.80 -4.02
N THR A 310 -32.35 11.26 -4.20
CA THR A 310 -33.61 11.91 -3.79
C THR A 310 -34.07 11.54 -2.37
N ASP A 311 -33.68 10.38 -1.83
CA ASP A 311 -34.35 9.80 -0.65
C ASP A 311 -33.47 9.61 0.59
N VAL A 312 -32.14 9.55 0.46
CA VAL A 312 -31.24 9.38 1.63
C VAL A 312 -30.94 10.71 2.33
N SER A 313 -31.99 11.32 2.90
CA SER A 313 -31.90 12.43 3.86
C SER A 313 -32.19 12.00 5.31
N ALA A 314 -32.04 10.70 5.61
CA ALA A 314 -32.34 10.13 6.93
C ALA A 314 -31.31 9.07 7.39
N LYS A 315 -30.70 9.34 8.55
CA LYS A 315 -29.86 8.45 9.37
C LYS A 315 -28.49 8.06 8.76
N ALA A 316 -27.54 7.73 9.63
CA ALA A 316 -26.15 7.45 9.28
C ALA A 316 -25.50 6.50 10.29
N GLU A 317 -24.68 5.57 9.80
CA GLU A 317 -23.41 5.14 10.41
C GLU A 317 -22.59 4.34 9.38
N PRO A 318 -21.23 4.38 9.38
CA PRO A 318 -20.42 3.83 8.29
C PRO A 318 -19.78 2.46 8.61
N PRO A 319 -19.89 1.45 7.72
CA PRO A 319 -19.08 0.23 7.79
C PRO A 319 -17.68 0.41 7.19
N SER A 320 -16.73 -0.43 7.61
CA SER A 320 -15.32 -0.40 7.21
C SER A 320 -15.06 -0.90 5.78
N MET A 321 -14.20 -0.22 5.01
CA MET A 321 -13.71 -0.69 3.71
C MET A 321 -12.39 -1.46 3.81
N GLN A 322 -12.29 -2.57 3.08
CA GLN A 322 -11.05 -3.34 2.90
C GLN A 322 -10.20 -2.82 1.73
N GLN A 323 -8.92 -3.19 1.70
CA GLN A 323 -7.93 -2.68 0.73
C GLN A 323 -8.05 -3.32 -0.67
N VAL A 324 -7.99 -2.49 -1.71
CA VAL A 324 -7.77 -2.95 -3.10
C VAL A 324 -6.27 -2.91 -3.42
N LYS A 325 -5.71 -4.00 -3.95
CA LYS A 325 -4.32 -4.06 -4.44
C LYS A 325 -4.27 -3.91 -5.97
N ILE A 326 -3.47 -2.95 -6.45
CA ILE A 326 -3.11 -2.80 -7.86
C ILE A 326 -1.76 -3.49 -8.10
N ARG A 327 -1.60 -4.17 -9.25
CA ARG A 327 -0.31 -4.66 -9.76
C ARG A 327 0.15 -3.80 -10.93
N GLY A 328 1.44 -3.50 -10.99
CA GLY A 328 2.14 -3.01 -12.18
C GLY A 328 3.22 -4.02 -12.60
N ALA A 329 3.63 -3.99 -13.87
CA ALA A 329 4.59 -4.91 -14.47
C ALA A 329 5.66 -4.17 -15.29
N LEU A 330 6.79 -4.86 -15.56
CA LEU A 330 7.90 -4.70 -16.54
C LEU A 330 9.02 -5.65 -16.03
N ALA A 331 9.61 -6.59 -16.78
CA ALA A 331 10.42 -6.51 -18.02
C ALA A 331 11.82 -5.87 -17.79
N GLU A 332 12.95 -6.39 -18.30
CA GLU A 332 13.19 -7.47 -19.29
C GLU A 332 14.66 -8.00 -19.25
N LYS A 333 14.91 -9.21 -19.80
CA LYS A 333 16.15 -9.75 -20.46
C LYS A 333 17.49 -9.92 -19.69
N GLU A 334 18.12 -11.11 -19.68
CA GLU A 334 19.07 -11.76 -20.66
C GLU A 334 20.45 -11.06 -20.74
N VAL A 335 21.62 -11.71 -20.87
CA VAL A 335 22.13 -12.88 -21.64
C VAL A 335 23.30 -13.54 -20.84
N GLY A 336 23.74 -14.80 -20.96
CA GLY A 336 23.40 -15.95 -21.83
C GLY A 336 24.64 -16.53 -22.57
N MET A 337 25.04 -17.81 -22.37
CA MET A 337 26.14 -18.47 -23.12
C MET A 337 26.05 -20.03 -23.08
N GLU A 338 26.51 -20.71 -24.15
CA GLU A 338 26.37 -22.17 -24.34
C GLU A 338 27.68 -22.98 -24.31
N ILE A 339 27.56 -24.23 -23.81
CA ILE A 339 28.13 -25.50 -24.30
C ILE A 339 29.60 -25.53 -24.81
N ILE A 340 30.41 -26.40 -24.17
CA ILE A 340 31.27 -27.37 -24.88
C ILE A 340 31.04 -28.77 -24.26
N LYS A 341 30.88 -29.79 -25.12
CA LYS A 341 30.86 -31.22 -24.77
C LYS A 341 32.27 -31.83 -24.79
N ASP A 342 32.45 -32.99 -24.16
CA ASP A 342 33.12 -34.11 -24.84
C ASP A 342 32.52 -35.48 -24.43
N GLU A 343 32.69 -36.51 -25.26
CA GLU A 343 32.06 -37.84 -25.11
C GLU A 343 33.10 -38.98 -25.04
N GLY A 344 32.96 -39.92 -24.10
CA GLY A 344 34.10 -40.72 -23.59
C GLY A 344 33.95 -42.24 -23.42
N LEU A 345 33.13 -42.92 -24.24
CA LEU A 345 33.16 -44.38 -24.52
C LEU A 345 32.96 -45.45 -23.42
N LYS A 346 32.57 -46.64 -23.91
CA LYS A 346 32.35 -47.93 -23.22
C LYS A 346 33.36 -48.97 -23.80
N MET A 347 33.59 -50.21 -23.36
CA MET A 347 33.02 -51.18 -22.38
C MET A 347 34.08 -52.34 -22.27
N ASP A 348 34.07 -53.37 -21.42
CA ASP A 348 33.19 -53.83 -20.33
C ASP A 348 33.97 -54.78 -19.36
N SER A 349 33.34 -55.16 -18.24
CA SER A 349 33.43 -56.44 -17.50
C SER A 349 34.76 -57.21 -17.33
N SER A 350 35.16 -57.35 -16.06
CA SER A 350 35.79 -58.55 -15.46
C SER A 350 37.24 -58.92 -15.91
N SER A 351 38.14 -59.43 -15.06
CA SER A 351 38.07 -59.88 -13.66
C SER A 351 39.40 -59.63 -12.93
N ILE A 352 39.36 -59.35 -11.63
CA ILE A 352 40.11 -60.08 -10.58
C ILE A 352 39.62 -59.60 -9.19
N SER A 353 39.60 -60.51 -8.23
CA SER A 353 38.90 -60.39 -6.95
C SER A 353 39.69 -59.71 -5.83
N ASN A 354 38.94 -58.98 -4.98
CA ASN A 354 39.07 -58.90 -3.52
C ASN A 354 40.47 -58.67 -2.89
N LEU A 355 40.68 -57.49 -2.28
CA LEU A 355 41.31 -57.33 -0.94
C LEU A 355 41.35 -55.85 -0.47
N LEU A 356 40.20 -55.19 -0.31
CA LEU A 356 40.08 -53.90 0.39
C LEU A 356 38.80 -53.86 1.26
N PRO A 357 38.73 -52.99 2.29
CA PRO A 357 37.54 -52.83 3.13
C PRO A 357 36.31 -52.36 2.34
N LYS A 358 35.10 -52.57 2.89
CA LYS A 358 33.89 -51.91 2.38
C LYS A 358 34.10 -50.39 2.43
N GLN A 359 34.09 -49.77 1.26
CA GLN A 359 34.11 -48.32 1.10
C GLN A 359 32.73 -47.77 1.46
N ASP A 360 32.67 -46.82 2.40
CA ASP A 360 31.41 -46.14 2.71
C ASP A 360 30.85 -45.46 1.46
N LYS A 361 29.55 -45.64 1.20
CA LYS A 361 28.86 -44.88 0.15
C LYS A 361 28.85 -43.41 0.56
N ALA A 362 29.37 -42.54 -0.31
CA ALA A 362 29.24 -41.10 -0.14
C ALA A 362 27.75 -40.73 -0.02
N VAL A 363 27.40 -39.98 1.02
CA VAL A 363 26.02 -39.52 1.24
C VAL A 363 25.72 -38.41 0.24
N GLN A 364 24.62 -38.54 -0.51
CA GLN A 364 24.13 -37.44 -1.35
C GLN A 364 23.66 -36.31 -0.43
N ILE A 365 24.28 -35.14 -0.57
CA ILE A 365 23.95 -33.92 0.16
C ILE A 365 23.01 -33.08 -0.70
N ARG A 366 21.83 -32.78 -0.18
CA ARG A 366 20.79 -31.99 -0.83
C ARG A 366 21.12 -30.50 -0.71
N LYS A 367 21.09 -29.77 -1.83
CA LYS A 367 21.47 -28.35 -1.94
C LYS A 367 20.48 -27.51 -2.77
N ASN A 368 19.75 -28.12 -3.70
CA ASN A 368 18.80 -27.40 -4.56
C ASN A 368 17.42 -27.29 -3.89
N PHE A 369 17.13 -26.15 -3.26
CA PHE A 369 15.86 -25.89 -2.57
C PHE A 369 14.92 -24.95 -3.32
N ASN A 370 15.11 -24.76 -4.62
CA ASN A 370 14.27 -23.88 -5.45
C ASN A 370 12.79 -24.27 -5.35
N GLU A 371 11.93 -23.34 -4.96
CA GLU A 371 10.49 -23.57 -4.75
C GLU A 371 9.71 -23.69 -6.07
N THR A 372 10.36 -23.49 -7.22
CA THR A 372 9.84 -23.79 -8.55
C THR A 372 10.74 -24.82 -9.23
N ALA A 373 10.17 -25.97 -9.58
CA ALA A 373 10.87 -27.04 -10.28
C ALA A 373 10.98 -26.76 -11.79
N PHE A 374 9.91 -26.27 -12.42
CA PHE A 374 9.92 -25.79 -13.80
C PHE A 374 8.71 -24.90 -14.15
N PHE A 375 8.86 -24.16 -15.23
CA PHE A 375 7.80 -23.48 -15.96
C PHE A 375 8.08 -23.61 -17.47
N PHE A 376 7.22 -24.32 -18.19
CA PHE A 376 7.31 -24.54 -19.63
C PHE A 376 6.09 -23.91 -20.32
N PRO A 377 6.27 -22.85 -21.14
CA PRO A 377 5.14 -22.07 -21.65
C PRO A 377 4.43 -22.68 -22.87
N ASP A 378 5.14 -23.43 -23.72
CA ASP A 378 4.76 -23.69 -25.11
C ASP A 378 4.97 -25.15 -25.57
N LEU A 379 4.84 -26.12 -24.66
CA LEU A 379 4.99 -27.55 -25.01
C LEU A 379 3.89 -27.98 -26.00
N ARG A 380 4.24 -28.73 -27.06
CA ARG A 380 3.31 -29.09 -28.15
C ARG A 380 3.13 -30.58 -28.34
N THR A 381 1.91 -30.98 -28.73
CA THR A 381 1.59 -32.35 -29.15
C THR A 381 2.35 -32.74 -30.42
N ASN A 382 2.90 -33.96 -30.42
CA ASN A 382 3.39 -34.62 -31.64
C ASN A 382 2.23 -35.26 -32.45
N ASP A 383 2.55 -35.92 -33.57
CA ASP A 383 1.59 -36.60 -34.46
C ASP A 383 0.71 -37.68 -33.80
N ASN A 384 1.03 -38.07 -32.56
CA ASN A 384 0.21 -38.99 -31.76
C ASN A 384 -0.77 -38.31 -30.80
N GLY A 385 -0.73 -36.98 -30.65
CA GLY A 385 -1.44 -36.26 -29.58
C GLY A 385 -0.71 -36.36 -28.23
N ASP A 386 0.54 -36.84 -28.23
CA ASP A 386 1.37 -37.00 -27.04
C ASP A 386 2.32 -35.82 -26.88
N ILE A 387 2.66 -35.49 -25.63
CA ILE A 387 3.66 -34.52 -25.21
C ILE A 387 4.62 -35.24 -24.27
N GLU A 388 5.92 -35.21 -24.57
CA GLU A 388 6.96 -35.80 -23.73
C GLU A 388 7.95 -34.72 -23.30
N PHE A 389 8.18 -34.62 -21.99
CA PHE A 389 9.11 -33.65 -21.40
C PHE A 389 9.88 -34.28 -20.23
N SER A 390 11.07 -33.76 -19.98
CA SER A 390 11.96 -34.18 -18.89
C SER A 390 12.31 -32.99 -18.00
N PHE A 391 12.50 -33.24 -16.72
CA PHE A 391 12.94 -32.25 -15.73
C PHE A 391 13.64 -32.96 -14.56
N THR A 392 14.43 -32.22 -13.80
CA THR A 392 15.00 -32.69 -12.54
C THR A 392 14.19 -32.08 -11.39
N LEU A 393 13.77 -32.90 -10.43
CA LEU A 393 13.16 -32.39 -9.21
C LEU A 393 14.18 -31.64 -8.35
N PRO A 394 13.84 -30.49 -7.76
CA PRO A 394 14.61 -29.93 -6.66
C PRO A 394 14.71 -30.92 -5.49
N GLU A 395 15.68 -30.70 -4.62
CA GLU A 395 16.05 -31.60 -3.54
C GLU A 395 15.33 -31.29 -2.21
N ALA A 396 14.29 -30.46 -2.27
CA ALA A 396 13.37 -30.23 -1.16
C ALA A 396 12.52 -31.48 -0.87
N LEU A 397 12.46 -31.88 0.40
CA LEU A 397 11.66 -33.01 0.88
C LEU A 397 10.21 -32.55 1.12
N THR A 398 9.53 -32.21 0.02
CA THR A 398 8.31 -31.41 0.01
C THR A 398 7.18 -32.04 -0.82
N ARG A 399 6.04 -31.36 -0.90
CA ARG A 399 4.97 -31.65 -1.86
C ARG A 399 5.03 -30.64 -3.01
N TRP A 400 5.06 -31.14 -4.23
CA TRP A 400 4.98 -30.34 -5.46
C TRP A 400 3.55 -30.31 -5.99
N LYS A 401 3.13 -29.15 -6.48
CA LYS A 401 1.85 -28.94 -7.17
C LYS A 401 2.13 -28.71 -8.65
N PHE A 402 1.85 -29.73 -9.45
CA PHE A 402 1.88 -29.65 -10.91
C PHE A 402 0.60 -29.01 -11.43
N GLN A 403 0.73 -28.13 -12.43
CA GLN A 403 -0.38 -27.48 -13.12
C GLN A 403 -0.17 -27.55 -14.64
N ALA A 404 -1.25 -27.81 -15.37
CA ALA A 404 -1.25 -27.93 -16.82
C ALA A 404 -2.51 -27.27 -17.41
N LEU A 405 -2.33 -26.38 -18.39
CA LEU A 405 -3.42 -25.75 -19.14
C LEU A 405 -3.15 -25.97 -20.63
N ALA A 406 -3.97 -26.81 -21.26
CA ALA A 406 -3.91 -27.09 -22.69
C ALA A 406 -4.87 -26.19 -23.47
N HIS A 407 -4.50 -25.82 -24.69
CA HIS A 407 -5.39 -25.12 -25.62
C HIS A 407 -5.13 -25.46 -27.09
N THR A 408 -6.07 -25.11 -27.96
CA THR A 408 -5.99 -25.28 -29.42
C THR A 408 -6.20 -23.96 -30.17
N LYS A 409 -6.02 -23.99 -31.50
CA LYS A 409 -6.28 -22.83 -32.39
C LYS A 409 -7.76 -22.44 -32.50
N ASP A 410 -8.68 -23.38 -32.23
CA ASP A 410 -10.12 -23.14 -32.23
C ASP A 410 -10.66 -22.82 -30.83
N LEU A 411 -9.77 -22.52 -29.88
CA LEU A 411 -10.07 -22.14 -28.49
C LEU A 411 -10.85 -23.22 -27.72
N SER A 412 -10.55 -24.49 -28.00
CA SER A 412 -10.80 -25.58 -27.05
C SER A 412 -9.75 -25.50 -25.94
N PHE A 413 -10.12 -25.79 -24.70
CA PHE A 413 -9.28 -25.68 -23.51
C PHE A 413 -9.39 -26.90 -22.60
N GLY A 414 -8.40 -27.12 -21.75
CA GLY A 414 -8.50 -28.09 -20.66
C GLY A 414 -7.47 -27.83 -19.57
N TYR A 415 -7.92 -27.76 -18.31
CA TYR A 415 -7.05 -27.61 -17.15
C TYR A 415 -6.88 -28.91 -16.35
N SER A 416 -5.69 -29.11 -15.77
CA SER A 416 -5.42 -30.19 -14.81
C SER A 416 -4.40 -29.77 -13.76
N SER A 417 -4.50 -30.35 -12.56
CA SER A 417 -3.49 -30.20 -11.51
C SER A 417 -3.32 -31.52 -10.75
N LYS A 418 -2.10 -31.76 -10.26
CA LYS A 418 -1.69 -32.97 -9.52
C LYS A 418 -0.73 -32.61 -8.40
N GLU A 419 -0.72 -33.43 -7.36
CA GLU A 419 0.25 -33.35 -6.27
C GLU A 419 1.25 -34.51 -6.37
N ILE A 420 2.52 -34.25 -6.04
CA ILE A 420 3.63 -35.22 -5.97
C ILE A 420 4.39 -35.00 -4.66
N VAL A 421 4.88 -36.06 -4.01
CA VAL A 421 5.67 -35.97 -2.76
C VAL A 421 7.10 -36.47 -2.98
N THR A 422 8.06 -35.62 -2.66
CA THR A 422 9.49 -35.93 -2.68
C THR A 422 9.94 -36.35 -1.27
N GLN A 423 10.38 -37.60 -1.11
CA GLN A 423 10.67 -38.18 0.20
C GLN A 423 11.78 -39.25 0.16
N LYS A 424 12.45 -39.49 1.30
CA LYS A 424 13.45 -40.58 1.49
C LYS A 424 13.08 -41.45 2.69
N GLN A 425 13.66 -42.65 2.78
CA GLN A 425 13.42 -43.60 3.88
C GLN A 425 13.95 -43.08 5.23
N LEU A 426 15.13 -42.48 5.22
CA LEU A 426 15.67 -41.63 6.27
C LEU A 426 15.73 -40.21 5.71
N MET A 427 15.32 -39.21 6.49
CA MET A 427 15.34 -37.80 6.11
C MET A 427 15.93 -36.96 7.24
N VAL A 428 16.80 -36.02 6.87
CA VAL A 428 17.16 -34.86 7.69
C VAL A 428 16.19 -33.73 7.35
N GLN A 429 15.70 -33.00 8.35
CA GLN A 429 15.06 -31.71 8.18
C GLN A 429 15.66 -30.72 9.18
N SER A 430 16.51 -29.82 8.70
CA SER A 430 17.26 -28.89 9.55
C SER A 430 16.40 -27.70 9.95
N ASN A 431 16.43 -27.35 11.23
CA ASN A 431 15.87 -26.11 11.75
C ASN A 431 17.05 -25.13 11.92
N ALA A 432 17.45 -24.53 10.80
CA ALA A 432 18.45 -23.48 10.77
C ALA A 432 17.76 -22.11 10.88
N PRO A 433 18.36 -21.13 11.61
CA PRO A 433 17.87 -19.76 11.58
C PRO A 433 18.17 -19.11 10.21
N ARG A 434 17.58 -17.94 9.95
CA ARG A 434 17.83 -17.21 8.69
C ARG A 434 19.20 -16.52 8.63
N PHE A 435 19.79 -16.24 9.79
CA PHE A 435 21.08 -15.58 9.97
C PHE A 435 21.60 -15.89 11.37
N LEU A 436 22.90 -15.64 11.60
CA LEU A 436 23.53 -15.64 12.92
C LEU A 436 24.07 -14.24 13.26
N ARG A 437 24.39 -13.96 14.54
CA ARG A 437 25.22 -12.81 14.91
C ARG A 437 26.48 -13.25 15.67
N GLU A 438 27.57 -12.51 15.49
CA GLU A 438 28.79 -12.68 16.31
C GLU A 438 28.45 -12.72 17.82
N GLY A 439 28.98 -13.71 18.55
CA GLY A 439 28.72 -13.82 19.99
C GLY A 439 27.31 -14.28 20.38
N ASP A 440 26.44 -14.64 19.43
CA ASP A 440 25.29 -15.50 19.72
C ASP A 440 25.78 -16.89 20.19
N ARG A 441 25.04 -17.52 21.10
CA ARG A 441 25.20 -18.93 21.47
C ARG A 441 23.89 -19.63 21.20
N MET A 442 23.88 -20.79 20.56
CA MET A 442 22.64 -21.46 20.21
C MET A 442 22.73 -22.97 20.15
N GLU A 443 21.58 -23.60 20.26
CA GLU A 443 21.36 -25.00 19.93
C GLU A 443 20.86 -25.11 18.49
N PHE A 444 21.78 -25.45 17.57
CA PHE A 444 21.42 -25.76 16.19
C PHE A 444 20.71 -27.12 16.18
N SER A 445 19.52 -27.19 15.59
CA SER A 445 18.67 -28.39 15.67
C SER A 445 18.33 -28.95 14.29
N ALA A 446 18.24 -30.27 14.19
CA ALA A 446 17.71 -30.95 13.02
C ALA A 446 16.81 -32.11 13.46
N LYS A 447 15.78 -32.39 12.68
CA LYS A 447 14.84 -33.49 12.94
C LYS A 447 15.17 -34.66 12.02
N ILE A 448 15.41 -35.83 12.60
CA ILE A 448 15.65 -37.07 11.89
C ILE A 448 14.33 -37.82 11.76
N VAL A 449 13.84 -38.01 10.53
CA VAL A 449 12.55 -38.67 10.26
C VAL A 449 12.79 -40.06 9.66
N ASN A 450 12.10 -41.06 10.20
CA ASN A 450 12.15 -42.44 9.75
C ASN A 450 10.82 -42.83 9.08
N LEU A 451 10.83 -43.01 7.75
CA LEU A 451 9.67 -43.46 6.96
C LEU A 451 9.71 -44.98 6.65
N THR A 452 10.52 -45.75 7.38
CA THR A 452 10.57 -47.22 7.24
C THR A 452 9.60 -47.93 8.19
N ASP A 453 9.41 -49.23 7.96
CA ASP A 453 8.58 -50.13 8.76
C ASP A 453 9.28 -50.62 10.05
N LYS A 454 10.48 -50.12 10.36
CA LYS A 454 11.37 -50.61 11.42
C LYS A 454 12.01 -49.44 12.16
N GLU A 455 12.54 -49.71 13.35
CA GLU A 455 13.40 -48.77 14.07
C GLU A 455 14.74 -48.58 13.33
N LEU A 456 15.25 -47.34 13.32
CA LEU A 456 16.56 -46.99 12.78
C LEU A 456 17.43 -46.36 13.87
N THR A 457 18.55 -47.01 14.20
CA THR A 457 19.62 -46.44 15.01
C THR A 457 20.77 -45.98 14.13
N GLY A 458 21.32 -44.81 14.41
CA GLY A 458 22.31 -44.16 13.57
C GLY A 458 23.01 -42.97 14.22
N GLN A 459 23.70 -42.19 13.38
CA GLN A 459 24.49 -41.03 13.78
C GLN A 459 24.20 -39.86 12.85
N ALA A 460 23.99 -38.68 13.42
CA ALA A 460 23.88 -37.40 12.75
C ALA A 460 25.12 -36.54 13.02
N GLU A 461 25.58 -35.81 12.01
CA GLU A 461 26.83 -35.05 12.00
C GLU A 461 26.57 -33.61 11.51
N LEU A 462 26.90 -32.59 12.31
CA LEU A 462 26.89 -31.18 11.89
C LEU A 462 28.30 -30.74 11.50
N GLN A 463 28.46 -30.34 10.24
CA GLN A 463 29.67 -29.76 9.68
C GLN A 463 29.42 -28.29 9.32
N LEU A 464 30.38 -27.41 9.64
CA LEU A 464 30.32 -25.97 9.38
C LEU A 464 31.54 -25.53 8.54
N PHE A 465 31.28 -24.80 7.45
CA PHE A 465 32.28 -24.34 6.48
C PHE A 465 32.17 -22.84 6.20
N ASP A 466 33.29 -22.20 5.89
CA ASP A 466 33.32 -20.87 5.27
C ASP A 466 32.78 -20.99 3.82
N ALA A 467 31.83 -20.13 3.44
CA ALA A 467 31.19 -20.22 2.11
C ALA A 467 32.09 -19.79 0.94
N ALA A 468 33.14 -19.02 1.19
CA ALA A 468 34.05 -18.51 0.17
C ALA A 468 35.27 -19.44 -0.04
N THR A 469 35.80 -20.05 1.03
CA THR A 469 36.93 -20.99 0.95
C THR A 469 36.52 -22.47 0.91
N ASN A 470 35.31 -22.80 1.38
CA ASN A 470 34.84 -24.17 1.63
C ASN A 470 35.73 -24.96 2.64
N GLU A 471 36.52 -24.25 3.45
CA GLU A 471 37.29 -24.83 4.57
C GLU A 471 36.40 -24.98 5.83
N SER A 472 36.68 -25.97 6.68
CA SER A 472 35.88 -26.23 7.88
C SER A 472 36.20 -25.24 9.00
N VAL A 473 35.19 -24.45 9.40
CA VAL A 473 35.23 -23.50 10.52
C VAL A 473 34.61 -24.07 11.79
N SER A 474 34.23 -25.34 11.79
CA SER A 474 33.52 -26.02 12.91
C SER A 474 34.20 -25.84 14.28
N GLY A 475 35.54 -25.80 14.32
CA GLY A 475 36.31 -25.53 15.54
C GLY A 475 36.25 -24.09 16.04
N TRP A 476 36.14 -23.10 15.13
CA TRP A 476 35.96 -21.69 15.52
C TRP A 476 34.56 -21.43 16.10
N PHE A 477 33.56 -22.17 15.61
CA PHE A 477 32.18 -22.14 16.11
C PHE A 477 31.97 -22.94 17.41
N ASN A 478 33.06 -23.42 18.04
CA ASN A 478 33.07 -24.20 19.27
C ASN A 478 32.15 -25.43 19.25
N ASN A 479 31.95 -26.03 18.06
CA ASN A 479 31.12 -27.23 17.86
C ASN A 479 31.86 -28.46 18.42
N MET A 480 31.91 -28.60 19.74
CA MET A 480 32.64 -29.67 20.43
C MET A 480 31.92 -31.03 20.38
N TYR A 481 30.62 -31.03 20.09
CA TYR A 481 29.79 -32.24 19.95
C TYR A 481 29.16 -32.33 18.56
N PRO A 482 29.96 -32.37 17.47
CA PRO A 482 29.47 -32.33 16.10
C PRO A 482 28.77 -33.63 15.68
N ASN A 483 28.81 -34.67 16.51
CA ASN A 483 28.24 -35.98 16.25
C ASN A 483 27.24 -36.33 17.36
N GLN A 484 26.01 -36.66 16.96
CA GLN A 484 24.91 -37.07 17.85
C GLN A 484 24.39 -38.43 17.41
N TYR A 485 24.19 -39.35 18.36
CA TYR A 485 23.58 -40.65 18.09
C TYR A 485 22.06 -40.57 18.26
N PHE A 486 21.32 -41.27 17.41
CA PHE A 486 19.86 -41.31 17.43
C PHE A 486 19.33 -42.74 17.30
N THR A 487 18.13 -42.96 17.84
CA THR A 487 17.28 -44.13 17.58
C THR A 487 15.87 -43.64 17.33
N VAL A 488 15.34 -43.89 16.12
CA VAL A 488 14.01 -43.40 15.70
C VAL A 488 13.12 -44.59 15.36
N ALA A 489 11.98 -44.69 16.04
CA ALA A 489 11.00 -45.74 15.81
C ALA A 489 10.35 -45.64 14.40
N ALA A 490 9.72 -46.73 13.95
CA ALA A 490 9.07 -46.82 12.65
C ALA A 490 7.99 -45.72 12.47
N GLY A 491 8.08 -44.94 11.39
CA GLY A 491 7.15 -43.84 11.10
C GLY A 491 7.25 -42.63 12.05
N GLN A 492 8.26 -42.55 12.92
CA GLN A 492 8.45 -41.46 13.89
C GLN A 492 9.59 -40.50 13.48
N SER A 493 9.85 -39.50 14.33
CA SER A 493 10.97 -38.57 14.16
C SER A 493 11.52 -38.09 15.50
N GLU A 494 12.84 -38.02 15.62
CA GLU A 494 13.53 -37.49 16.81
C GLU A 494 14.34 -36.22 16.47
N PRO A 495 14.47 -35.25 17.40
CA PRO A 495 15.40 -34.14 17.25
C PRO A 495 16.84 -34.56 17.58
N VAL A 496 17.80 -33.98 16.87
CA VAL A 496 19.22 -33.95 17.25
C VAL A 496 19.67 -32.49 17.39
N VAL A 497 20.54 -32.23 18.37
CA VAL A 497 20.94 -30.88 18.77
C VAL A 497 22.45 -30.77 18.84
N PHE A 498 22.97 -29.65 18.31
CA PHE A 498 24.39 -29.35 18.25
C PHE A 498 24.63 -27.96 18.87
N PRO A 499 25.25 -27.86 20.06
CA PRO A 499 25.55 -26.58 20.69
C PRO A 499 26.70 -25.88 19.95
N ILE A 500 26.47 -24.64 19.52
CA ILE A 500 27.45 -23.81 18.81
C ILE A 500 27.54 -22.40 19.43
N GLN A 501 28.72 -21.78 19.30
CA GLN A 501 28.94 -20.38 19.67
C GLN A 501 29.52 -19.66 18.47
N VAL A 502 28.88 -18.57 18.03
CA VAL A 502 29.35 -17.79 16.89
C VAL A 502 30.59 -17.00 17.31
N PRO A 503 31.74 -17.14 16.63
CA PRO A 503 32.94 -16.38 16.95
C PRO A 503 32.76 -14.90 16.63
N TYR A 504 33.50 -14.05 17.34
CA TYR A 504 33.71 -12.66 16.93
C TYR A 504 34.73 -12.61 15.79
N LEU A 505 34.60 -11.63 14.90
CA LEU A 505 35.38 -11.46 13.66
C LEU A 505 35.10 -12.54 12.59
N PHE A 506 33.88 -13.08 12.56
CA PHE A 506 33.38 -13.89 11.44
C PHE A 506 32.11 -13.24 10.89
N ASP A 507 32.26 -12.43 9.84
CA ASP A 507 31.24 -11.62 9.16
C ASP A 507 30.92 -12.14 7.74
N GLN A 508 31.33 -13.38 7.45
CA GLN A 508 31.15 -14.04 6.17
C GLN A 508 29.93 -14.98 6.16
N ALA A 509 29.54 -15.47 4.99
CA ALA A 509 28.52 -16.50 4.89
C ALA A 509 29.05 -17.85 5.40
N LEU A 510 28.24 -18.53 6.19
CA LEU A 510 28.49 -19.85 6.75
C LEU A 510 27.69 -20.90 5.97
N VAL A 511 28.36 -21.92 5.45
CA VAL A 511 27.69 -23.12 4.94
C VAL A 511 27.57 -24.12 6.08
N TRP A 512 26.33 -24.42 6.48
CA TRP A 512 26.05 -25.53 7.38
C TRP A 512 25.70 -26.77 6.56
N ARG A 513 26.11 -27.95 7.05
CA ARG A 513 25.72 -29.25 6.49
C ARG A 513 25.40 -30.22 7.63
N VAL A 514 24.20 -30.81 7.60
CA VAL A 514 23.83 -31.91 8.50
C VAL A 514 23.82 -33.21 7.69
N VAL A 515 24.42 -34.29 8.22
CA VAL A 515 24.50 -35.60 7.56
C VAL A 515 24.08 -36.71 8.52
N ALA A 516 23.07 -37.49 8.17
CA ALA A 516 22.58 -38.62 8.96
C ALA A 516 22.81 -39.96 8.25
N ARG A 517 23.26 -40.97 9.00
CA ARG A 517 23.58 -42.33 8.52
C ARG A 517 22.99 -43.38 9.46
N ALA A 518 22.24 -44.35 8.94
CA ALA A 518 21.68 -45.47 9.71
C ALA A 518 21.66 -46.74 8.84
N GLY A 519 22.61 -47.65 9.05
CA GLY A 519 22.76 -48.84 8.19
C GLY A 519 23.01 -48.47 6.73
N ASP A 520 22.23 -49.04 5.81
CA ASP A 520 22.32 -48.76 4.37
C ASP A 520 21.61 -47.46 3.92
N VAL A 521 20.87 -46.77 4.81
CA VAL A 521 20.17 -45.51 4.49
C VAL A 521 20.89 -44.28 5.05
N SER A 522 20.90 -43.21 4.25
CA SER A 522 21.52 -41.93 4.62
C SER A 522 20.86 -40.74 3.93
N ASP A 523 20.94 -39.58 4.57
CA ASP A 523 20.52 -38.30 4.03
C ASP A 523 21.42 -37.17 4.52
N GLY A 524 21.51 -36.10 3.74
CA GLY A 524 22.24 -34.91 4.16
C GLY A 524 21.67 -33.66 3.51
N GLU A 525 21.80 -32.54 4.19
CA GLU A 525 21.20 -31.27 3.84
C GLU A 525 22.25 -30.17 4.06
N GLU A 526 22.38 -29.25 3.10
CA GLU A 526 23.38 -28.17 3.15
C GLU A 526 22.81 -26.87 2.58
N ALA A 527 22.95 -25.77 3.32
CA ALA A 527 22.67 -24.43 2.80
C ALA A 527 23.65 -23.38 3.35
N ALA A 528 23.73 -22.24 2.66
CA ALA A 528 24.45 -21.06 3.12
C ALA A 528 23.54 -20.16 3.97
N MET A 529 24.11 -19.55 5.00
CA MET A 529 23.45 -18.61 5.92
C MET A 529 24.40 -17.44 6.22
N PRO A 530 23.95 -16.18 6.19
CA PRO A 530 24.79 -15.03 6.55
C PRO A 530 25.06 -15.00 8.06
N VAL A 531 26.32 -14.75 8.44
CA VAL A 531 26.68 -14.32 9.80
C VAL A 531 26.83 -12.81 9.79
N LEU A 532 26.07 -12.14 10.66
CA LEU A 532 26.03 -10.68 10.75
C LEU A 532 26.91 -10.19 11.91
N THR A 533 27.50 -9.02 11.76
CA THR A 533 28.23 -8.40 12.86
C THR A 533 27.32 -8.12 14.06
N ASN A 534 27.83 -8.32 15.28
CA ASN A 534 27.22 -7.76 16.50
C ASN A 534 27.65 -6.30 16.71
N ARG A 535 28.68 -5.84 15.99
CA ARG A 535 29.10 -4.44 15.96
C ARG A 535 28.33 -3.69 14.87
N THR A 536 27.75 -2.54 15.19
CA THR A 536 27.05 -1.69 14.21
C THR A 536 27.62 -0.28 14.18
N LEU A 537 27.52 0.40 13.04
CA LEU A 537 27.86 1.83 12.93
C LEU A 537 26.73 2.67 13.51
N VAL A 538 26.86 3.06 14.77
CA VAL A 538 25.96 4.02 15.41
C VAL A 538 26.25 5.41 14.85
N THR A 539 25.20 6.17 14.52
CA THR A 539 25.29 7.60 14.21
C THR A 539 24.47 8.36 15.23
N GLU A 540 25.15 9.01 16.16
CA GLU A 540 24.55 9.98 17.08
C GLU A 540 24.51 11.34 16.40
N THR A 541 23.43 12.10 16.59
CA THR A 541 23.36 13.48 16.08
C THR A 541 23.01 14.50 17.15
N LEU A 542 23.74 15.61 17.16
CA LEU A 542 23.43 16.82 17.90
C LEU A 542 23.04 17.96 16.92
N PRO A 543 21.75 18.32 16.82
CA PRO A 543 21.31 19.48 16.05
C PRO A 543 21.91 20.79 16.56
N LEU A 544 22.57 21.52 15.67
CA LEU A 544 23.15 22.83 15.93
C LEU A 544 22.19 23.92 15.47
N ASN A 545 21.62 24.68 16.41
CA ASN A 545 20.60 25.69 16.14
C ASN A 545 20.97 27.05 16.75
N LEU A 546 21.31 28.03 15.91
CA LEU A 546 21.70 29.39 16.31
C LEU A 546 20.69 30.43 15.78
N ARG A 547 20.27 31.35 16.65
CA ARG A 547 19.34 32.45 16.34
C ARG A 547 19.57 33.60 17.32
N ASN A 548 19.55 34.84 16.82
CA ASN A 548 19.59 36.07 17.63
C ASN A 548 20.75 36.15 18.65
N THR A 549 21.82 35.37 18.48
CA THR A 549 22.95 35.23 19.41
C THR A 549 24.26 35.08 18.63
N GLN A 550 25.30 35.84 19.01
CA GLN A 550 26.61 35.75 18.35
C GLN A 550 27.41 34.51 18.76
N THR A 551 27.11 33.92 19.91
CA THR A 551 27.75 32.69 20.39
C THR A 551 26.73 31.81 21.10
N LYS A 552 26.76 30.49 20.85
CA LYS A 552 26.00 29.49 21.62
C LYS A 552 26.83 28.25 21.84
N ASN A 553 26.76 27.71 23.06
CA ASN A 553 27.44 26.49 23.46
C ASN A 553 26.44 25.33 23.48
N PHE A 554 26.90 24.15 23.07
CA PHE A 554 26.17 22.89 23.07
C PHE A 554 27.05 21.81 23.72
N ARG A 555 26.44 20.80 24.34
CA ARG A 555 27.14 19.67 24.95
C ARG A 555 26.63 18.37 24.35
N PHE A 556 27.53 17.65 23.68
CA PHE A 556 27.26 16.33 23.11
C PHE A 556 27.60 15.27 24.18
N GLU A 557 26.71 15.12 25.17
CA GLU A 557 27.01 14.34 26.38
C GLU A 557 27.50 12.91 26.09
N LYS A 558 26.92 12.21 25.12
CA LYS A 558 27.36 10.86 24.72
C LYS A 558 28.81 10.82 24.21
N LEU A 559 29.23 11.83 23.43
CA LEU A 559 30.62 11.96 22.98
C LEU A 559 31.54 12.35 24.16
N LEU A 560 31.06 13.19 25.09
CA LEU A 560 31.80 13.52 26.32
C LEU A 560 32.02 12.28 27.21
N THR A 561 31.09 11.32 27.21
CA THR A 561 31.17 10.05 27.95
C THR A 561 31.73 8.87 27.16
N SER A 562 32.18 9.06 25.91
CA SER A 562 32.50 7.93 25.02
C SER A 562 33.67 7.06 25.49
N GLY A 563 34.54 7.61 26.35
CA GLY A 563 35.64 6.87 26.98
C GLY A 563 35.22 5.89 28.09
N ASN A 564 33.92 5.77 28.39
CA ASN A 564 33.39 4.84 29.38
C ASN A 564 33.10 3.44 28.82
N SER A 565 33.19 3.24 27.50
CA SER A 565 33.04 1.92 26.86
C SER A 565 34.38 1.38 26.38
N GLU A 566 34.66 0.12 26.68
CA GLU A 566 35.89 -0.58 26.29
C GLU A 566 35.84 -1.11 24.83
N THR A 567 34.64 -1.19 24.22
CA THR A 567 34.43 -1.74 22.87
C THR A 567 34.06 -0.71 21.82
N LEU A 568 33.85 0.55 22.22
CA LEU A 568 33.58 1.65 21.32
C LEU A 568 34.80 2.00 20.47
N GLN A 569 34.62 2.08 19.15
CA GLN A 569 35.66 2.55 18.22
C GLN A 569 35.13 3.69 17.36
N HIS A 570 35.68 4.89 17.53
CA HIS A 570 35.33 6.07 16.71
C HIS A 570 35.58 5.80 15.22
N HIS A 571 34.57 6.10 14.38
CA HIS A 571 34.66 6.03 12.93
C HIS A 571 34.80 7.42 12.30
N SER A 572 33.93 8.36 12.66
CA SER A 572 33.99 9.75 12.18
C SER A 572 33.37 10.74 13.17
N LEU A 573 33.73 12.02 13.05
CA LEU A 573 32.96 13.13 13.61
C LEU A 573 32.77 14.18 12.51
N THR A 574 31.55 14.33 12.02
CA THR A 574 31.20 15.19 10.88
C THR A 574 30.37 16.38 11.35
N VAL A 575 30.78 17.59 10.96
CA VAL A 575 29.97 18.81 11.08
C VAL A 575 29.44 19.18 9.71
N GLU A 576 28.13 19.40 9.61
CA GLU A 576 27.47 20.01 8.46
C GLU A 576 26.75 21.27 8.95
N TYR A 577 26.88 22.40 8.26
CA TYR A 577 26.29 23.67 8.70
C TYR A 577 25.95 24.59 7.53
N THR A 578 24.77 25.23 7.61
CA THR A 578 24.25 26.22 6.66
C THR A 578 24.19 27.59 7.33
N SER A 579 25.02 28.53 6.87
CA SER A 579 25.09 29.88 7.46
C SER A 579 23.96 30.82 6.99
N ASN A 580 23.38 30.60 5.80
CA ASN A 580 22.22 31.34 5.31
C ASN A 580 21.11 30.42 4.73
N PRO A 581 20.20 29.91 5.57
CA PRO A 581 19.10 29.05 5.13
C PRO A 581 17.97 29.79 4.39
N THR A 582 18.01 31.11 4.25
CA THR A 582 16.99 31.88 3.49
C THR A 582 16.93 31.40 2.03
N TRP A 583 18.06 30.92 1.50
CA TRP A 583 18.18 30.36 0.15
C TRP A 583 17.38 29.07 -0.08
N TYR A 584 16.98 28.32 0.96
CA TYR A 584 16.08 27.16 0.78
C TYR A 584 14.70 27.56 0.23
N ALA A 585 14.27 28.81 0.43
CA ALA A 585 13.05 29.34 -0.19
C ALA A 585 13.24 29.63 -1.68
N VAL A 586 14.40 30.15 -2.08
CA VAL A 586 14.74 30.36 -3.49
C VAL A 586 14.82 29.02 -4.23
N GLN A 587 15.39 27.99 -3.59
CA GLN A 587 15.43 26.61 -4.09
C GLN A 587 14.03 25.95 -4.19
N ALA A 588 12.98 26.51 -3.57
CA ALA A 588 11.61 26.01 -3.69
C ALA A 588 10.81 26.62 -4.85
N LEU A 589 11.25 27.75 -5.44
CA LEU A 589 10.57 28.38 -6.58
C LEU A 589 10.35 27.46 -7.81
N PRO A 590 11.27 26.54 -8.20
CA PRO A 590 11.08 25.65 -9.35
C PRO A 590 9.86 24.72 -9.25
N TYR A 591 9.45 24.36 -8.02
CA TYR A 591 8.26 23.54 -7.79
C TYR A 591 6.97 24.22 -8.27
N LEU A 592 6.91 25.56 -8.17
CA LEU A 592 5.80 26.36 -8.70
C LEU A 592 5.71 26.33 -10.23
N MET A 593 6.83 26.04 -10.90
CA MET A 593 6.99 26.15 -12.35
C MET A 593 6.69 24.83 -13.06
N GLU A 594 7.13 23.72 -12.47
CA GLU A 594 7.04 22.39 -13.07
C GLU A 594 5.78 21.60 -12.72
N TYR A 595 5.00 22.07 -11.74
CA TYR A 595 3.81 21.35 -11.28
C TYR A 595 2.88 21.06 -12.47
N PRO A 596 2.61 19.78 -12.81
CA PRO A 596 2.33 19.39 -14.21
C PRO A 596 0.95 19.80 -14.72
N TYR A 597 0.02 20.07 -13.81
CA TYR A 597 -1.37 20.39 -14.11
C TYR A 597 -1.55 21.84 -14.60
N GLU A 598 -2.57 22.04 -15.44
CA GLU A 598 -2.80 23.26 -16.22
C GLU A 598 -4.05 24.05 -15.74
N CYS A 599 -4.36 24.02 -14.44
CA CYS A 599 -5.44 24.84 -13.89
C CYS A 599 -4.99 26.31 -13.71
N ALA A 600 -5.94 27.24 -13.54
CA ALA A 600 -5.64 28.66 -13.43
C ALA A 600 -4.79 29.03 -12.19
N GLU A 601 -4.95 28.31 -11.07
CA GLU A 601 -4.12 28.47 -9.87
C GLU A 601 -2.65 28.13 -10.16
N GLN A 602 -2.41 27.01 -10.83
CA GLN A 602 -1.07 26.53 -11.15
C GLN A 602 -0.42 27.40 -12.21
N THR A 603 -1.15 27.78 -13.25
CA THR A 603 -0.66 28.67 -14.30
C THR A 603 -0.34 30.06 -13.74
N TRP A 604 -1.12 30.55 -12.77
CA TRP A 604 -0.78 31.74 -12.00
C TRP A 604 0.52 31.55 -11.21
N ASN A 605 0.69 30.44 -10.49
CA ASN A 605 1.91 30.16 -9.73
C ASN A 605 3.15 30.04 -10.62
N ARG A 606 3.04 29.47 -11.83
CA ARG A 606 4.12 29.47 -12.84
C ARG A 606 4.49 30.89 -13.29
N PHE A 607 3.49 31.76 -13.50
CA PHE A 607 3.73 33.18 -13.81
C PHE A 607 4.41 33.89 -12.63
N TYR A 608 3.87 33.70 -11.42
CA TYR A 608 4.33 34.32 -10.18
C TYR A 608 5.79 33.97 -9.86
N ALA A 609 6.16 32.70 -9.98
CA ALA A 609 7.52 32.21 -9.78
C ALA A 609 8.51 32.82 -10.78
N ASN A 610 8.16 32.83 -12.08
CA ASN A 610 8.95 33.49 -13.12
C ASN A 610 9.13 34.99 -12.84
N ALA A 611 8.06 35.68 -12.42
CA ALA A 611 8.10 37.11 -12.12
C ALA A 611 8.96 37.43 -10.87
N LEU A 612 8.88 36.60 -9.82
CA LEU A 612 9.75 36.69 -8.64
C LEU A 612 11.21 36.39 -8.99
N ALA A 613 11.49 35.28 -9.68
CA ALA A 613 12.85 34.93 -10.12
C ALA A 613 13.46 36.06 -10.98
N SER A 614 12.67 36.62 -11.91
CA SER A 614 13.06 37.77 -12.73
C SER A 614 13.39 39.00 -11.88
N LYS A 615 12.58 39.29 -10.85
CA LYS A 615 12.84 40.40 -9.93
C LYS A 615 14.11 40.17 -9.12
N ILE A 616 14.28 38.99 -8.54
CA ILE A 616 15.42 38.62 -7.70
C ILE A 616 16.73 38.71 -8.50
N ALA A 617 16.78 38.09 -9.69
CA ALA A 617 17.94 38.11 -10.58
C ALA A 617 18.32 39.53 -11.06
N ASN A 618 17.33 40.39 -11.35
CA ASN A 618 17.60 41.76 -11.82
C ASN A 618 17.85 42.78 -10.70
N THR A 619 17.61 42.44 -9.42
CA THR A 619 17.76 43.40 -8.29
C THR A 619 19.16 43.35 -7.65
N SER A 620 19.95 42.28 -7.84
CA SER A 620 21.32 42.19 -7.31
C SER A 620 22.28 41.48 -8.29
N PRO A 621 23.37 42.14 -8.73
CA PRO A 621 24.40 41.51 -9.56
C PRO A 621 25.06 40.29 -8.89
N ARG A 622 25.17 40.26 -7.56
CA ARG A 622 25.70 39.11 -6.82
C ARG A 622 24.76 37.91 -6.92
N ILE A 623 23.46 38.12 -6.75
CA ILE A 623 22.46 37.06 -6.86
C ILE A 623 22.39 36.54 -8.31
N LYS A 624 22.52 37.43 -9.30
CA LYS A 624 22.67 37.05 -10.70
C LYS A 624 23.91 36.18 -10.94
N GLN A 625 25.07 36.54 -10.38
CA GLN A 625 26.29 35.72 -10.48
C GLN A 625 26.13 34.33 -9.85
N ILE A 626 25.40 34.21 -8.74
CA ILE A 626 25.09 32.91 -8.11
C ILE A 626 24.18 32.08 -9.03
N PHE A 627 23.15 32.67 -9.63
CA PHE A 627 22.30 31.99 -10.61
C PHE A 627 23.05 31.60 -11.90
N GLU A 628 23.98 32.44 -12.37
CA GLU A 628 24.87 32.15 -13.50
C GLU A 628 25.89 31.04 -13.16
N SER A 629 26.40 30.97 -11.93
CA SER A 629 27.28 29.88 -11.49
C SER A 629 26.51 28.56 -11.35
N TRP A 630 25.23 28.61 -10.96
CA TRP A 630 24.35 27.45 -10.92
C TRP A 630 23.96 26.94 -12.32
N SER A 631 23.72 27.82 -13.31
CA SER A 631 23.41 27.42 -14.69
C SER A 631 24.63 26.92 -15.47
N ALA A 632 25.80 27.54 -15.26
CA ALA A 632 27.06 27.10 -15.86
C ALA A 632 27.51 25.71 -15.37
N ARG A 633 26.98 25.22 -14.23
CA ARG A 633 27.25 23.88 -13.67
C ARG A 633 26.32 22.79 -14.23
N THR A 634 25.92 22.93 -15.50
CA THR A 634 25.27 21.85 -16.25
C THR A 634 26.24 20.65 -16.36
N PRO A 635 25.82 19.39 -16.09
CA PRO A 635 26.72 18.25 -16.16
C PRO A 635 27.15 17.93 -17.61
N SER A 636 28.33 18.41 -18.00
CA SER A 636 29.17 17.65 -18.92
C SER A 636 29.63 16.37 -18.21
N GLU A 637 29.89 15.31 -18.98
CA GLU A 637 30.28 13.99 -18.44
C GLU A 637 31.52 14.08 -17.54
N ASN A 638 31.54 13.25 -16.48
CA ASN A 638 32.46 13.28 -15.31
C ASN A 638 32.09 14.28 -14.18
N THR A 639 31.01 13.97 -13.46
CA THR A 639 30.63 14.65 -12.21
C THR A 639 31.65 14.45 -11.08
N LYS A 640 32.24 15.55 -10.59
CA LYS A 640 32.86 15.61 -9.24
C LYS A 640 32.53 16.86 -8.40
N ASP A 641 31.74 17.81 -8.92
CA ASP A 641 31.58 19.12 -8.25
C ASP A 641 30.18 19.77 -8.41
N THR A 642 29.13 18.96 -8.59
CA THR A 642 27.72 19.41 -8.72
C THR A 642 26.98 19.58 -7.38
N ALA A 643 27.71 19.55 -6.26
CA ALA A 643 27.14 19.45 -4.90
C ALA A 643 26.07 20.52 -4.57
N ALA A 644 26.23 21.74 -5.07
CA ALA A 644 25.37 22.89 -4.75
C ALA A 644 23.87 22.70 -5.07
N LEU A 645 23.54 21.85 -6.06
CA LEU A 645 22.16 21.64 -6.51
C LEU A 645 21.51 20.36 -5.96
N LEU A 646 22.27 19.45 -5.34
CA LEU A 646 21.76 18.18 -4.81
C LEU A 646 20.78 18.39 -3.64
N SER A 647 19.82 17.50 -3.41
CA SER A 647 19.04 17.49 -2.15
C SER A 647 19.92 17.05 -0.98
N ASN A 648 19.52 17.35 0.26
CA ASN A 648 20.18 16.85 1.46
C ASN A 648 20.41 15.32 1.40
N LEU A 649 19.40 14.56 0.94
CA LEU A 649 19.47 13.11 0.70
C LEU A 649 20.48 12.69 -0.39
N GLN A 650 20.72 13.53 -1.41
CA GLN A 650 21.75 13.30 -2.45
C GLN A 650 23.14 13.78 -2.01
N LYS A 651 23.22 14.85 -1.20
CA LYS A 651 24.47 15.38 -0.60
C LYS A 651 25.07 14.36 0.38
N ASN A 652 24.24 13.60 1.09
CA ASN A 652 24.67 12.52 1.96
C ASN A 652 24.62 11.15 1.23
N GLN A 653 25.66 10.87 0.44
CA GLN A 653 25.75 9.64 -0.35
C GLN A 653 25.86 8.35 0.51
N GLU A 654 26.43 8.47 1.71
CA GLU A 654 26.56 7.37 2.68
C GLU A 654 25.17 6.91 3.16
N LEU A 655 24.26 7.84 3.49
CA LEU A 655 22.86 7.53 3.78
C LEU A 655 22.12 7.04 2.53
N LYS A 656 22.37 7.63 1.35
CA LYS A 656 21.69 7.26 0.10
C LYS A 656 21.86 5.76 -0.23
N ALA A 657 23.02 5.16 0.04
CA ALA A 657 23.27 3.74 -0.20
C ALA A 657 22.29 2.83 0.54
N VAL A 658 22.07 3.06 1.84
CA VAL A 658 21.19 2.27 2.72
C VAL A 658 19.70 2.34 2.31
N LEU A 659 19.34 3.33 1.49
CA LEU A 659 17.95 3.67 1.18
C LEU A 659 17.51 3.22 -0.21
N LEU A 660 18.46 2.90 -1.10
CA LEU A 660 18.19 2.53 -2.49
C LEU A 660 17.48 1.17 -2.65
N GLU A 661 17.66 0.25 -1.70
CA GLU A 661 17.11 -1.12 -1.76
C GLU A 661 15.70 -1.25 -1.16
N GLU A 662 15.23 -0.26 -0.39
CA GLU A 662 14.08 -0.42 0.52
C GLU A 662 12.96 0.63 0.37
N THR A 663 13.11 1.64 -0.49
CA THR A 663 12.23 2.84 -0.44
C THR A 663 11.46 3.20 -1.72
N PRO A 664 10.11 3.15 -1.71
CA PRO A 664 9.27 3.65 -2.81
C PRO A 664 9.50 5.13 -3.22
N TRP A 665 9.79 6.03 -2.27
CA TRP A 665 9.98 7.47 -2.51
C TRP A 665 11.34 7.84 -3.14
N VAL A 666 12.29 6.91 -3.29
CA VAL A 666 13.51 7.16 -4.10
C VAL A 666 13.17 7.51 -5.55
N LEU A 667 11.99 7.11 -6.05
CA LEU A 667 11.47 7.56 -7.35
C LEU A 667 11.15 9.07 -7.37
N GLN A 668 10.72 9.66 -6.24
CA GLN A 668 10.52 11.11 -6.13
C GLN A 668 11.85 11.88 -6.06
N ALA A 669 12.89 11.29 -5.44
CA ALA A 669 14.24 11.88 -5.45
C ALA A 669 14.81 11.97 -6.89
N LYS A 670 14.49 11.02 -7.78
CA LYS A 670 14.83 11.12 -9.21
C LYS A 670 14.10 12.28 -9.91
N THR A 671 12.83 12.54 -9.59
CA THR A 671 12.12 13.71 -10.14
C THR A 671 12.68 15.03 -9.62
N GLU A 672 13.12 15.12 -8.36
CA GLU A 672 13.86 16.30 -7.91
C GLU A 672 15.17 16.50 -8.69
N GLU A 673 15.90 15.43 -9.03
CA GLU A 673 17.15 15.52 -9.80
C GLU A 673 16.93 16.11 -11.20
N GLN A 674 15.82 15.73 -11.85
CA GLN A 674 15.40 16.32 -13.12
C GLN A 674 14.89 17.77 -12.97
N GLN A 675 14.19 18.09 -11.88
CA GLN A 675 13.85 19.47 -11.50
C GLN A 675 15.10 20.32 -11.30
N LYS A 676 16.17 19.79 -10.69
CA LYS A 676 17.46 20.48 -10.50
C LYS A 676 18.24 20.68 -11.80
N LYS A 677 18.17 19.73 -12.74
CA LYS A 677 18.65 19.92 -14.13
C LYS A 677 17.91 21.09 -14.80
N ASN A 678 16.62 21.23 -14.53
CA ASN A 678 15.84 22.37 -15.00
C ASN A 678 16.14 23.68 -14.24
N ILE A 679 16.65 23.67 -13.00
CA ILE A 679 17.15 24.89 -12.31
C ILE A 679 18.32 25.51 -13.09
N GLY A 680 19.23 24.71 -13.62
CA GLY A 680 20.31 25.21 -14.48
C GLY A 680 19.77 25.87 -15.75
N LEU A 681 18.72 25.29 -16.34
CA LEU A 681 18.03 25.83 -17.51
C LEU A 681 17.05 26.98 -17.17
N LEU A 682 16.68 27.14 -15.90
CA LEU A 682 15.67 28.11 -15.44
C LEU A 682 16.18 29.53 -15.60
N PHE A 683 17.39 29.82 -15.12
CA PHE A 683 17.91 31.19 -15.08
C PHE A 683 18.38 31.73 -16.44
N ASP A 684 18.06 31.04 -17.55
CA ASP A 684 17.99 31.66 -18.86
C ASP A 684 16.84 32.69 -18.89
N MET A 685 17.21 33.97 -18.92
CA MET A 685 16.29 35.10 -18.99
C MET A 685 15.35 35.04 -20.21
N ILE A 686 15.76 34.39 -21.31
CA ILE A 686 14.93 34.17 -22.50
C ILE A 686 13.85 33.13 -22.20
N LYS A 687 14.23 32.00 -21.57
CA LYS A 687 13.29 30.95 -21.14
C LYS A 687 12.28 31.46 -20.11
N MET A 688 12.73 32.17 -19.07
CA MET A 688 11.84 32.78 -18.06
C MET A 688 10.85 33.76 -18.69
N SER A 689 11.32 34.62 -19.60
CA SER A 689 10.44 35.52 -20.36
C SER A 689 9.39 34.74 -21.15
N ASN A 690 9.80 33.71 -21.89
CA ASN A 690 8.90 32.88 -22.69
C ASN A 690 7.87 32.09 -21.85
N GLU A 691 8.27 31.52 -20.72
CA GLU A 691 7.35 30.83 -19.80
C GLU A 691 6.37 31.81 -19.13
N MET A 692 6.83 32.97 -18.68
CA MET A 692 5.97 34.04 -18.16
C MET A 692 4.98 34.53 -19.22
N ASN A 693 5.42 34.65 -20.48
CA ASN A 693 4.57 35.01 -21.62
C ASN A 693 3.51 33.94 -21.91
N GLY A 694 3.90 32.66 -21.91
CA GLY A 694 2.99 31.53 -22.12
C GLY A 694 1.97 31.37 -21.00
N ALA A 695 2.40 31.52 -19.74
CA ALA A 695 1.52 31.49 -18.57
C ALA A 695 0.50 32.64 -18.60
N TYR A 696 0.92 33.85 -18.99
CA TYR A 696 0.01 35.00 -19.16
C TYR A 696 -1.06 34.77 -20.24
N GLU A 697 -0.68 34.25 -21.41
CA GLU A 697 -1.66 33.98 -22.48
C GLU A 697 -2.59 32.80 -22.13
N LYS A 698 -2.11 31.80 -21.39
CA LYS A 698 -2.97 30.75 -20.79
C LYS A 698 -3.95 31.33 -19.76
N LEU A 699 -3.50 32.25 -18.89
CA LEU A 699 -4.37 32.95 -17.93
C LEU A 699 -5.46 33.75 -18.64
N LYS A 700 -5.13 34.50 -19.69
CA LYS A 700 -6.14 35.20 -20.52
C LYS A 700 -7.18 34.26 -21.12
N GLN A 701 -6.80 33.05 -21.55
CA GLN A 701 -7.73 32.04 -22.04
C GLN A 701 -8.60 31.39 -20.93
N MET A 702 -8.30 31.65 -19.66
CA MET A 702 -9.04 31.18 -18.50
C MET A 702 -9.81 32.30 -17.78
N GLN A 703 -9.72 33.55 -18.25
CA GLN A 703 -10.58 34.64 -17.83
C GLN A 703 -11.80 34.73 -18.75
N LEU A 704 -13.01 34.71 -18.19
CA LEU A 704 -14.26 34.84 -18.94
C LEU A 704 -14.58 36.31 -19.23
N GLU A 705 -15.49 36.55 -20.17
CA GLU A 705 -15.96 37.89 -20.54
C GLU A 705 -16.58 38.66 -19.35
N ASN A 706 -17.12 37.95 -18.36
CA ASN A 706 -17.64 38.57 -17.13
C ASN A 706 -16.53 39.08 -16.19
N GLY A 707 -15.25 38.76 -16.46
CA GLY A 707 -14.06 39.16 -15.72
C GLY A 707 -13.54 38.14 -14.70
N GLY A 708 -14.32 37.11 -14.37
CA GLY A 708 -13.92 36.03 -13.47
C GLY A 708 -13.01 34.99 -14.14
N PHE A 709 -12.17 34.32 -13.35
CA PHE A 709 -11.35 33.19 -13.79
C PHE A 709 -12.05 31.86 -13.56
N VAL A 710 -11.99 30.97 -14.54
CA VAL A 710 -12.37 29.56 -14.35
C VAL A 710 -11.31 28.83 -13.52
N TRP A 711 -11.66 27.73 -12.86
CA TRP A 711 -10.66 26.86 -12.22
C TRP A 711 -9.89 26.04 -13.27
N PHE A 712 -10.62 25.39 -14.18
CA PHE A 712 -10.11 24.69 -15.36
C PHE A 712 -10.83 25.20 -16.61
N LYS A 713 -10.14 25.22 -17.76
CA LYS A 713 -10.67 25.70 -19.04
C LYS A 713 -11.98 24.99 -19.41
N GLY A 714 -13.03 25.76 -19.66
CA GLY A 714 -14.39 25.26 -19.95
C GLY A 714 -15.32 25.16 -18.73
N GLY A 715 -14.83 25.39 -17.51
CA GLY A 715 -15.67 25.52 -16.32
C GLY A 715 -16.35 26.91 -16.18
N PRO A 716 -17.21 27.10 -15.16
CA PRO A 716 -17.76 28.40 -14.80
C PRO A 716 -16.71 29.30 -14.13
N ASP A 717 -16.99 30.60 -13.97
CA ASP A 717 -16.15 31.47 -13.15
C ASP A 717 -16.12 31.03 -11.68
N ASN A 718 -14.94 31.20 -11.07
CA ASN A 718 -14.66 30.84 -9.70
C ASN A 718 -14.10 32.05 -8.96
N ARG A 719 -14.91 32.60 -8.06
CA ARG A 719 -14.57 33.76 -7.23
C ARG A 719 -13.30 33.56 -6.41
N TYR A 720 -13.07 32.38 -5.82
CA TYR A 720 -11.87 32.11 -5.02
C TYR A 720 -10.59 32.18 -5.87
N ILE A 721 -10.60 31.52 -7.03
CA ILE A 721 -9.48 31.52 -7.98
C ILE A 721 -9.21 32.96 -8.47
N THR A 722 -10.27 33.69 -8.81
CA THR A 722 -10.19 35.10 -9.21
C THR A 722 -9.59 35.98 -8.10
N GLN A 723 -10.05 35.83 -6.85
CA GLN A 723 -9.54 36.57 -5.70
C GLN A 723 -8.08 36.21 -5.39
N TYR A 724 -7.70 34.93 -5.50
CA TYR A 724 -6.32 34.48 -5.29
C TYR A 724 -5.36 35.07 -6.32
N ILE A 725 -5.69 34.96 -7.62
CA ILE A 725 -4.89 35.51 -8.72
C ILE A 725 -4.71 37.03 -8.53
N VAL A 726 -5.79 37.79 -8.32
CA VAL A 726 -5.70 39.25 -8.16
C VAL A 726 -4.96 39.66 -6.87
N THR A 727 -5.06 38.87 -5.79
CA THR A 727 -4.24 39.07 -4.57
C THR A 727 -2.75 38.91 -4.90
N GLY A 728 -2.37 37.86 -5.63
CA GLY A 728 -0.99 37.64 -6.06
C GLY A 728 -0.47 38.74 -7.00
N ILE A 729 -1.32 39.33 -7.86
CA ILE A 729 -0.93 40.52 -8.64
C ILE A 729 -0.65 41.70 -7.70
N GLY A 730 -1.44 41.85 -6.62
CA GLY A 730 -1.18 42.81 -5.54
C GLY A 730 0.14 42.56 -4.79
N HIS A 731 0.48 41.29 -4.54
CA HIS A 731 1.78 40.89 -3.98
C HIS A 731 2.96 41.28 -4.88
N LEU A 732 2.89 40.98 -6.19
CA LEU A 732 3.91 41.38 -7.18
C LEU A 732 4.06 42.91 -7.25
N LYS A 733 2.93 43.64 -7.31
CA LYS A 733 2.89 45.11 -7.28
C LYS A 733 3.60 45.66 -6.04
N LYS A 734 3.34 45.09 -4.86
CA LYS A 734 3.94 45.52 -3.58
C LYS A 734 5.45 45.21 -3.51
N LEU A 735 5.93 44.15 -4.15
CA LEU A 735 7.37 43.87 -4.31
C LEU A 735 8.06 44.73 -5.39
N GLY A 736 7.35 45.65 -6.04
CA GLY A 736 7.90 46.50 -7.08
C GLY A 736 8.30 45.71 -8.33
N VAL A 737 7.50 44.70 -8.69
CA VAL A 737 7.53 44.02 -10.00
C VAL A 737 6.68 44.82 -10.99
N ASP A 738 7.07 44.91 -12.26
CA ASP A 738 6.29 45.63 -13.26
C ASP A 738 5.03 44.85 -13.66
N ILE A 739 3.88 45.26 -13.11
CA ILE A 739 2.57 44.63 -13.38
C ILE A 739 1.86 45.15 -14.63
N LYS A 740 2.45 46.05 -15.46
CA LYS A 740 1.78 46.60 -16.66
C LYS A 740 1.21 45.53 -17.60
N LYS A 741 1.88 44.37 -17.69
CA LYS A 741 1.42 43.24 -18.50
C LYS A 741 0.10 42.64 -17.98
N LEU A 742 -0.19 42.77 -16.68
CA LEU A 742 -1.36 42.21 -16.00
C LEU A 742 -2.54 43.19 -15.94
N GLU A 743 -2.35 44.47 -16.27
CA GLU A 743 -3.43 45.48 -16.31
C GLU A 743 -4.66 45.08 -17.16
N PRO A 744 -4.53 44.39 -18.32
CA PRO A 744 -5.69 43.89 -19.05
C PRO A 744 -6.54 42.89 -18.25
N ILE A 745 -5.90 42.06 -17.43
CA ILE A 745 -6.56 41.09 -16.54
C ILE A 745 -7.24 41.82 -15.38
N LEU A 746 -6.53 42.74 -14.72
CA LEU A 746 -7.05 43.54 -13.61
C LEU A 746 -8.28 44.36 -14.00
N LYS A 747 -8.25 44.98 -15.19
CA LYS A 747 -9.32 45.83 -15.73
C LYS A 747 -10.66 45.09 -15.88
N LEU A 748 -10.65 43.77 -16.01
CA LEU A 748 -11.85 42.93 -16.03
C LEU A 748 -12.13 42.30 -14.65
N ALA A 749 -11.11 41.80 -13.97
CA ALA A 749 -11.26 41.07 -12.71
C ALA A 749 -11.70 41.94 -11.53
N ILE A 750 -11.19 43.18 -11.41
CA ILE A 750 -11.55 44.06 -10.28
C ILE A 750 -13.03 44.49 -10.36
N PRO A 751 -13.58 44.94 -11.50
CA PRO A 751 -15.02 45.20 -11.63
C PRO A 751 -15.90 43.96 -11.37
N TYR A 752 -15.48 42.77 -11.81
CA TYR A 752 -16.18 41.51 -11.48
C TYR A 752 -16.22 41.28 -9.96
N LEU A 753 -15.09 41.42 -9.27
CA LEU A 753 -15.00 41.20 -7.81
C LEU A 753 -15.77 42.28 -7.02
N ASP A 754 -15.70 43.55 -7.44
CA ASP A 754 -16.53 44.63 -6.88
C ASP A 754 -18.03 44.32 -7.03
N LEU A 755 -18.45 43.65 -8.12
CA LEU A 755 -19.84 43.22 -8.34
C LEU A 755 -20.23 41.98 -7.50
N GLN A 756 -19.32 41.03 -7.26
CA GLN A 756 -19.61 39.89 -6.37
C GLN A 756 -19.88 40.36 -4.94
N ILE A 757 -19.08 41.30 -4.40
CA ILE A 757 -19.37 41.91 -3.09
C ILE A 757 -20.72 42.63 -3.05
N LYS A 758 -21.11 43.28 -4.15
CA LYS A 758 -22.45 43.90 -4.23
C LYS A 758 -23.55 42.83 -4.14
N LYS A 759 -23.38 41.71 -4.85
CA LYS A 759 -24.30 40.58 -4.84
C LYS A 759 -24.46 40.00 -3.43
N ASP A 760 -23.37 39.73 -2.71
CA ASP A 760 -23.41 39.20 -1.33
C ASP A 760 -24.30 40.07 -0.41
N HIS A 761 -24.02 41.38 -0.39
CA HIS A 761 -24.75 42.35 0.43
C HIS A 761 -26.24 42.48 0.04
N ASP A 762 -26.58 42.35 -1.24
CA ASP A 762 -27.97 42.37 -1.68
C ASP A 762 -28.68 41.03 -1.44
N GLU A 763 -27.97 39.89 -1.42
CA GLU A 763 -28.49 38.59 -0.98
C GLU A 763 -28.73 38.56 0.53
N LEU A 764 -27.86 39.14 1.36
CA LEU A 764 -28.12 39.32 2.80
C LEU A 764 -29.41 40.11 3.08
N LYS A 765 -29.67 41.17 2.29
CA LYS A 765 -30.94 41.92 2.37
C LYS A 765 -32.14 41.09 1.91
N LYS A 766 -32.02 40.41 0.76
CA LYS A 766 -33.07 39.54 0.19
C LYS A 766 -33.48 38.44 1.19
N ASN A 767 -32.49 37.86 1.88
CA ASN A 767 -32.65 36.83 2.88
C ASN A 767 -33.04 37.38 4.28
N LYS A 768 -33.29 38.70 4.39
CA LYS A 768 -33.67 39.41 5.62
C LYS A 768 -32.69 39.18 6.80
N THR A 769 -31.41 39.01 6.50
CA THR A 769 -30.37 38.80 7.51
C THR A 769 -30.20 40.04 8.40
N ASP A 770 -29.98 39.83 9.70
CA ASP A 770 -29.66 40.91 10.64
C ASP A 770 -28.26 41.49 10.36
N LEU A 771 -28.24 42.54 9.55
CA LEU A 771 -27.02 43.25 9.13
C LEU A 771 -26.24 43.87 10.31
N ALA A 772 -26.88 44.08 11.46
CA ALA A 772 -26.22 44.59 12.67
C ALA A 772 -25.55 43.47 13.49
N LYS A 773 -25.91 42.20 13.27
CA LYS A 773 -25.28 41.02 13.91
C LYS A 773 -24.35 40.22 12.98
N TYR A 774 -24.53 40.33 11.66
CA TYR A 774 -23.74 39.62 10.65
C TYR A 774 -22.21 39.81 10.83
N SER A 775 -21.45 38.72 10.67
CA SER A 775 -19.98 38.74 10.68
C SER A 775 -19.51 38.32 9.29
N PRO A 776 -18.63 39.08 8.62
CA PRO A 776 -18.24 38.77 7.25
C PRO A 776 -17.57 37.41 7.10
N ASP A 777 -17.79 36.79 5.95
CA ASP A 777 -17.23 35.48 5.64
C ASP A 777 -15.79 35.56 5.09
N GLN A 778 -15.19 34.41 4.82
CA GLN A 778 -13.81 34.34 4.35
C GLN A 778 -13.64 34.91 2.92
N TYR A 779 -14.68 34.84 2.06
CA TYR A 779 -14.62 35.41 0.70
C TYR A 779 -14.75 36.93 0.71
N GLU A 780 -15.59 37.48 1.57
CA GLU A 780 -15.76 38.91 1.80
C GLU A 780 -14.47 39.51 2.41
N ILE A 781 -13.87 38.83 3.39
CA ILE A 781 -12.58 39.23 4.01
C ILE A 781 -11.43 39.16 2.99
N GLN A 782 -11.32 38.06 2.23
CA GLN A 782 -10.30 37.92 1.20
C GLN A 782 -10.46 38.98 0.10
N TYR A 783 -11.68 39.29 -0.32
CA TYR A 783 -11.93 40.40 -1.24
C TYR A 783 -11.44 41.74 -0.66
N LEU A 784 -11.76 42.06 0.60
CA LEU A 784 -11.37 43.35 1.18
C LEU A 784 -9.84 43.49 1.26
N TYR A 785 -9.13 42.40 1.58
CA TYR A 785 -7.67 42.33 1.58
C TYR A 785 -7.09 42.44 0.17
N MET A 786 -7.60 41.68 -0.80
CA MET A 786 -7.27 41.80 -2.23
C MET A 786 -7.41 43.25 -2.72
N ARG A 787 -8.56 43.88 -2.41
CA ARG A 787 -8.90 45.22 -2.87
C ARG A 787 -7.99 46.30 -2.25
N SER A 788 -7.44 46.04 -1.07
CA SER A 788 -6.51 46.95 -0.39
C SER A 788 -5.20 47.20 -1.16
N PHE A 789 -4.79 46.27 -2.04
CA PHE A 789 -3.62 46.45 -2.91
C PHE A 789 -3.86 47.41 -4.08
N PHE A 790 -5.13 47.76 -4.38
CA PHE A 790 -5.55 48.53 -5.56
C PHE A 790 -6.36 49.78 -5.18
N ALA A 791 -5.94 50.46 -4.10
CA ALA A 791 -6.63 51.63 -3.56
C ALA A 791 -6.70 52.83 -4.55
N GLU A 792 -5.80 52.89 -5.53
CA GLU A 792 -5.86 53.88 -6.61
C GLU A 792 -7.05 53.66 -7.58
N GLN A 793 -7.54 52.42 -7.70
CA GLN A 793 -8.67 52.10 -8.56
C GLN A 793 -9.99 52.34 -7.82
N LYS A 794 -10.71 53.40 -8.18
CA LYS A 794 -12.01 53.74 -7.56
C LYS A 794 -12.99 52.56 -7.64
N ILE A 795 -13.65 52.27 -6.52
CA ILE A 795 -14.74 51.27 -6.45
C ILE A 795 -15.95 51.81 -7.20
N ALA A 796 -16.66 50.95 -7.93
CA ALA A 796 -17.87 51.34 -8.64
C ALA A 796 -18.96 51.83 -7.66
N ALA A 797 -19.65 52.92 -7.99
CA ALA A 797 -20.67 53.52 -7.10
C ALA A 797 -21.78 52.53 -6.68
N ALA A 798 -22.12 51.58 -7.55
CA ALA A 798 -23.09 50.51 -7.26
C ALA A 798 -22.61 49.52 -6.18
N SER A 799 -21.29 49.36 -6.00
CA SER A 799 -20.65 48.45 -5.06
C SER A 799 -20.10 49.14 -3.81
N GLN A 800 -19.89 50.46 -3.85
CA GLN A 800 -19.32 51.25 -2.76
C GLN A 800 -20.07 51.07 -1.42
N THR A 801 -21.40 50.96 -1.45
CA THR A 801 -22.23 50.70 -0.26
C THR A 801 -21.92 49.34 0.36
N ALA A 802 -21.78 48.29 -0.46
CA ALA A 802 -21.47 46.94 0.02
C ALA A 802 -20.02 46.87 0.56
N TYR A 803 -19.06 47.45 -0.14
CA TYR A 803 -17.68 47.59 0.35
C TYR A 803 -17.62 48.28 1.73
N ASN A 804 -18.30 49.43 1.86
CA ASN A 804 -18.33 50.20 3.11
C ASN A 804 -18.97 49.39 4.25
N TYR A 805 -20.06 48.67 3.96
CA TYR A 805 -20.72 47.77 4.90
C TYR A 805 -19.79 46.67 5.39
N PHE A 806 -19.23 45.83 4.50
CA PHE A 806 -18.37 44.72 4.91
C PHE A 806 -17.09 45.20 5.61
N ARG A 807 -16.49 46.30 5.17
CA ARG A 807 -15.34 46.92 5.84
C ARG A 807 -15.69 47.38 7.27
N SER A 808 -16.89 47.93 7.49
CA SER A 808 -17.34 48.30 8.83
C SER A 808 -17.65 47.07 9.69
N ARG A 809 -18.19 46.00 9.09
CA ARG A 809 -18.50 44.75 9.81
C ARG A 809 -17.25 43.96 10.20
N THR A 810 -16.22 43.86 9.35
CA THR A 810 -14.94 43.22 9.72
C THR A 810 -14.25 43.96 10.87
N GLN A 811 -14.29 45.29 10.86
CA GLN A 811 -13.81 46.14 11.96
C GLN A 811 -14.52 45.83 13.31
N GLN A 812 -15.79 45.40 13.26
CA GLN A 812 -16.61 45.11 14.43
C GLN A 812 -16.61 43.64 14.86
N SER A 813 -16.20 42.69 14.00
CA SER A 813 -16.32 41.24 14.26
C SER A 813 -15.03 40.43 14.15
N TRP A 814 -13.86 41.06 13.97
CA TRP A 814 -12.55 40.38 13.84
C TRP A 814 -12.22 39.37 14.96
N THR A 815 -12.77 39.56 16.17
CA THR A 815 -12.59 38.63 17.30
C THR A 815 -13.25 37.27 17.08
N LYS A 816 -14.19 37.14 16.13
CA LYS A 816 -14.83 35.88 15.73
C LYS A 816 -14.06 35.12 14.65
N GLN A 817 -12.98 35.71 14.11
CA GLN A 817 -12.28 35.24 12.93
C GLN A 817 -11.00 34.49 13.30
N ASN A 818 -10.55 33.55 12.45
CA ASN A 818 -9.29 32.84 12.66
C ASN A 818 -8.06 33.74 12.39
N LYS A 819 -6.85 33.27 12.75
CA LYS A 819 -5.62 34.07 12.66
C LYS A 819 -5.31 34.59 11.24
N TYR A 820 -5.60 33.79 10.21
CA TYR A 820 -5.43 34.18 8.79
C TYR A 820 -6.37 35.33 8.42
N MET A 821 -7.66 35.19 8.73
CA MET A 821 -8.67 36.22 8.50
C MET A 821 -8.41 37.49 9.35
N GLN A 822 -7.93 37.35 10.59
CA GLN A 822 -7.49 38.47 11.42
C GLN A 822 -6.35 39.26 10.77
N GLY A 823 -5.36 38.56 10.18
CA GLY A 823 -4.29 39.19 9.41
C GLY A 823 -4.80 39.97 8.19
N MET A 824 -5.71 39.37 7.41
CA MET A 824 -6.34 40.01 6.25
C MET A 824 -7.11 41.28 6.66
N ILE A 825 -7.87 41.23 7.76
CA ILE A 825 -8.60 42.37 8.30
C ILE A 825 -7.63 43.47 8.78
N ALA A 826 -6.54 43.12 9.47
CA ALA A 826 -5.56 44.10 9.96
C ALA A 826 -4.92 44.88 8.80
N LEU A 827 -4.45 44.20 7.75
CA LEU A 827 -3.87 44.85 6.57
C LEU A 827 -4.90 45.66 5.79
N THR A 828 -6.11 45.13 5.60
CA THR A 828 -7.24 45.86 4.99
C THR A 828 -7.49 47.20 5.67
N LEU A 829 -7.68 47.17 7.00
CA LEU A 829 -8.08 48.34 7.78
C LEU A 829 -6.95 49.37 7.87
N PHE A 830 -5.70 48.91 8.04
CA PHE A 830 -4.51 49.76 8.03
C PHE A 830 -4.33 50.51 6.71
N ARG A 831 -4.31 49.79 5.58
CA ARG A 831 -4.18 50.35 4.22
C ARG A 831 -5.32 51.30 3.85
N THR A 832 -6.44 51.25 4.57
CA THR A 832 -7.62 52.10 4.37
C THR A 832 -7.86 53.08 5.54
N GLY A 833 -6.81 53.38 6.32
CA GLY A 833 -6.78 54.53 7.24
C GLY A 833 -7.33 54.30 8.66
N ASP A 834 -7.65 53.07 9.07
CA ASP A 834 -7.92 52.75 10.49
C ASP A 834 -6.63 52.33 11.18
N THR A 835 -6.22 53.08 12.20
CA THR A 835 -5.03 52.81 13.02
C THR A 835 -5.32 52.11 14.35
N LYS A 836 -6.59 52.06 14.78
CA LYS A 836 -6.99 51.54 16.10
C LYS A 836 -7.26 50.04 16.05
N THR A 837 -8.05 49.59 15.08
CA THR A 837 -8.44 48.17 15.00
C THR A 837 -7.27 47.26 14.64
N PRO A 838 -6.38 47.60 13.68
CA PRO A 838 -5.17 46.81 13.44
C PRO A 838 -4.28 46.71 14.67
N ALA A 839 -4.06 47.80 15.41
CA ALA A 839 -3.26 47.77 16.64
C ALA A 839 -3.84 46.81 17.71
N ALA A 840 -5.17 46.74 17.84
CA ALA A 840 -5.84 45.77 18.71
C ALA A 840 -5.68 44.32 18.22
N ILE A 841 -5.78 44.08 16.91
CA ILE A 841 -5.55 42.76 16.29
C ILE A 841 -4.09 42.31 16.52
N LEU A 842 -3.10 43.15 16.22
CA LEU A 842 -1.68 42.82 16.37
C LEU A 842 -1.30 42.57 17.85
N LYS A 843 -1.93 43.30 18.78
CA LYS A 843 -1.79 43.02 20.21
C LYS A 843 -2.31 41.62 20.54
N SER A 844 -3.54 41.28 20.13
CA SER A 844 -4.14 39.95 20.36
C SER A 844 -3.35 38.81 19.70
N LEU A 845 -2.81 39.04 18.49
CA LEU A 845 -1.93 38.09 17.81
C LEU A 845 -0.66 37.81 18.62
N LYS A 846 0.01 38.84 19.16
CA LYS A 846 1.18 38.66 20.03
C LYS A 846 0.83 37.97 21.35
N GLU A 847 -0.24 38.41 22.02
CA GLU A 847 -0.70 37.85 23.31
C GLU A 847 -1.14 36.38 23.21
N THR A 848 -1.47 35.89 22.00
CA THR A 848 -1.83 34.48 21.75
C THR A 848 -0.72 33.66 21.08
N SER A 849 0.47 34.24 20.87
CA SER A 849 1.61 33.58 20.22
C SER A 849 2.43 32.71 21.20
N ILE A 850 2.96 31.59 20.71
CA ILE A 850 3.97 30.79 21.36
C ILE A 850 5.33 31.24 20.84
N ASN A 851 6.24 31.59 21.75
CA ASN A 851 7.63 31.90 21.45
C ASN A 851 8.51 30.74 21.91
N ASN A 852 9.17 30.07 20.97
CA ASN A 852 10.12 28.99 21.22
C ASN A 852 11.51 29.40 20.74
N GLU A 853 12.57 28.94 21.39
CA GLU A 853 13.96 29.32 21.06
C GLU A 853 14.44 28.76 19.71
N GLU A 854 13.99 27.56 19.34
CA GLU A 854 14.36 26.91 18.08
C GLU A 854 13.36 27.22 16.96
N LEU A 855 12.07 27.03 17.23
CA LEU A 855 10.99 27.10 16.24
C LEU A 855 10.46 28.51 15.98
N GLY A 856 11.00 29.56 16.62
CA GLY A 856 10.53 30.93 16.42
C GLY A 856 9.19 31.23 17.10
N MET A 857 8.42 32.14 16.51
CA MET A 857 7.07 32.53 16.93
C MET A 857 6.01 31.81 16.06
N TYR A 858 4.97 31.26 16.69
CA TYR A 858 3.85 30.60 15.99
C TYR A 858 2.59 30.54 16.88
N TRP A 859 1.49 29.95 16.37
CA TRP A 859 0.25 29.74 17.13
C TRP A 859 -0.13 28.26 17.13
N LYS A 860 -0.52 27.71 18.29
CA LYS A 860 -1.02 26.32 18.39
C LYS A 860 -2.31 26.08 17.60
N GLU A 861 -3.09 27.14 17.41
CA GLU A 861 -4.33 27.15 16.61
C GLU A 861 -4.07 27.13 15.10
N ASN A 862 -2.82 27.31 14.65
CA ASN A 862 -2.45 27.31 13.23
C ASN A 862 -2.26 25.89 12.68
N SER A 863 -3.23 25.01 12.92
CA SER A 863 -3.26 23.63 12.44
C SER A 863 -3.93 23.51 11.07
N GLY A 864 -3.42 22.64 10.20
CA GLY A 864 -4.00 22.41 8.88
C GLY A 864 -5.41 21.81 8.94
N GLY A 865 -6.27 22.21 8.00
CA GLY A 865 -7.64 21.71 7.86
C GLY A 865 -8.09 21.59 6.40
N TRP A 866 -9.35 21.20 6.19
CA TRP A 866 -9.91 20.88 4.88
C TRP A 866 -10.20 22.12 4.01
N PHE A 867 -10.27 23.31 4.60
CA PHE A 867 -10.64 24.55 3.88
C PHE A 867 -9.42 25.44 3.60
N TRP A 868 -9.46 26.18 2.48
CA TRP A 868 -8.38 27.04 2.00
C TRP A 868 -7.89 28.12 2.99
N HIS A 869 -8.72 28.45 3.99
CA HIS A 869 -8.44 29.42 5.05
C HIS A 869 -7.89 28.78 6.35
N GLN A 870 -7.65 27.46 6.35
CA GLN A 870 -7.03 26.67 7.42
C GLN A 870 -5.65 26.17 6.97
N ALA A 871 -4.87 27.06 6.36
CA ALA A 871 -3.63 26.73 5.66
C ALA A 871 -2.42 27.32 6.42
N PRO A 872 -1.60 26.50 7.13
CA PRO A 872 -0.66 27.02 8.12
C PRO A 872 0.48 27.87 7.58
N ILE A 873 0.97 27.51 6.38
CA ILE A 873 2.12 28.17 5.74
C ILE A 873 1.70 29.56 5.25
N GLU A 874 0.56 29.65 4.55
CA GLU A 874 -0.03 30.91 4.12
C GLU A 874 -0.47 31.79 5.30
N THR A 875 -0.90 31.17 6.40
CA THR A 875 -1.21 31.91 7.64
C THR A 875 0.04 32.54 8.24
N GLN A 876 1.14 31.78 8.35
CA GLN A 876 2.41 32.33 8.84
C GLN A 876 2.95 33.42 7.89
N ALA A 877 2.89 33.18 6.58
CA ALA A 877 3.31 34.11 5.54
C ALA A 877 2.56 35.45 5.61
N LEU A 878 1.23 35.41 5.73
CA LEU A 878 0.42 36.61 5.91
C LEU A 878 0.74 37.33 7.22
N LEU A 879 0.98 36.60 8.32
CA LEU A 879 1.28 37.22 9.61
C LEU A 879 2.67 37.89 9.63
N ILE A 880 3.63 37.38 8.85
CA ILE A 880 4.89 38.09 8.54
C ILE A 880 4.61 39.42 7.81
N GLU A 881 3.72 39.43 6.81
CA GLU A 881 3.29 40.68 6.14
C GLU A 881 2.64 41.68 7.13
N VAL A 882 1.75 41.19 7.98
CA VAL A 882 1.00 41.97 8.98
C VAL A 882 1.94 42.72 9.93
N PHE A 883 2.87 42.02 10.59
CA PHE A 883 3.80 42.66 11.54
C PHE A 883 4.86 43.52 10.83
N GLY A 884 5.27 43.15 9.62
CA GLY A 884 6.23 43.88 8.81
C GLY A 884 5.71 45.20 8.24
N GLU A 885 4.45 45.25 7.80
CA GLU A 885 3.86 46.47 7.22
C GLU A 885 3.33 47.43 8.28
N ILE A 886 2.56 46.92 9.25
CA ILE A 886 1.74 47.74 10.15
C ILE A 886 2.58 48.28 11.31
N THR A 887 3.34 47.41 11.97
CA THR A 887 4.21 47.76 13.11
C THR A 887 5.68 47.95 12.74
N LYS A 888 6.12 47.41 11.60
CA LYS A 888 7.55 47.33 11.21
C LYS A 888 8.44 46.69 12.29
N ASP A 889 7.88 45.70 12.98
CA ASP A 889 8.51 45.01 14.09
C ASP A 889 9.42 43.89 13.56
N THR A 890 10.67 44.25 13.25
CA THR A 890 11.66 43.35 12.64
C THR A 890 11.88 42.11 13.48
N LYS A 891 12.04 42.23 14.80
CA LYS A 891 12.21 41.07 15.70
C LYS A 891 11.04 40.09 15.61
N THR A 892 9.80 40.59 15.64
CA THR A 892 8.60 39.73 15.50
C THR A 892 8.58 39.07 14.12
N VAL A 893 8.90 39.81 13.06
CA VAL A 893 9.00 39.28 11.69
C VAL A 893 10.06 38.18 11.58
N ASP A 894 11.26 38.38 12.13
CA ASP A 894 12.36 37.42 12.04
C ASP A 894 12.09 36.15 12.87
N ASP A 895 11.44 36.29 14.02
CA ASP A 895 10.96 35.17 14.83
C ASP A 895 9.83 34.39 14.11
N LEU A 896 8.96 35.06 13.33
CA LEU A 896 7.94 34.40 12.50
C LEU A 896 8.53 33.70 11.26
N LYS A 897 9.50 34.32 10.58
CA LYS A 897 10.27 33.73 9.48
C LYS A 897 11.03 32.49 9.93
N THR A 898 11.55 32.48 11.16
CA THR A 898 12.26 31.33 11.74
C THR A 898 11.39 30.07 11.71
N TRP A 899 10.11 30.16 12.10
CA TRP A 899 9.18 29.02 12.05
C TRP A 899 8.97 28.51 10.61
N LEU A 900 8.79 29.42 9.66
CA LEU A 900 8.55 29.12 8.25
C LEU A 900 9.75 28.40 7.61
N LEU A 901 10.97 28.84 7.93
CA LEU A 901 12.22 28.21 7.51
C LEU A 901 12.46 26.87 8.22
N LYS A 902 12.18 26.76 9.53
CA LYS A 902 12.29 25.50 10.29
C LYS A 902 11.29 24.45 9.81
N ASN A 903 10.09 24.85 9.39
CA ASN A 903 9.16 23.95 8.72
C ASN A 903 9.73 23.42 7.40
N LYS A 904 10.36 24.27 6.56
CA LYS A 904 11.02 23.83 5.32
C LYS A 904 12.25 22.92 5.56
N GLN A 905 12.83 22.93 6.76
CA GLN A 905 13.91 22.00 7.12
C GLN A 905 13.39 20.57 7.29
N THR A 906 12.31 20.36 8.06
CA THR A 906 11.78 19.00 8.35
C THR A 906 10.65 18.54 7.43
N THR A 907 10.08 19.42 6.61
CA THR A 907 8.97 19.12 5.68
C THR A 907 9.15 19.80 4.33
N ASN A 908 8.44 19.33 3.31
CA ASN A 908 8.22 20.07 2.07
C ASN A 908 6.97 20.96 2.20
N TRP A 909 6.95 22.08 1.47
CA TRP A 909 5.77 22.95 1.39
C TRP A 909 4.79 22.31 0.42
N LYS A 910 3.79 21.60 0.96
CA LYS A 910 2.99 20.58 0.25
C LYS A 910 2.16 21.06 -0.95
N THR A 911 2.04 22.37 -1.18
CA THR A 911 1.25 22.95 -2.27
C THR A 911 1.97 24.12 -2.95
N THR A 912 1.56 24.39 -4.19
CA THR A 912 1.98 25.54 -4.98
C THR A 912 1.66 26.86 -4.28
N LYS A 913 0.42 27.02 -3.78
CA LYS A 913 0.03 28.18 -2.95
C LYS A 913 0.91 28.36 -1.71
N ALA A 914 1.13 27.32 -0.91
CA ALA A 914 1.95 27.39 0.30
C ALA A 914 3.39 27.81 -0.01
N THR A 915 3.98 27.26 -1.08
CA THR A 915 5.31 27.62 -1.56
C THR A 915 5.38 29.07 -2.03
N ALA A 916 4.39 29.54 -2.81
CA ALA A 916 4.35 30.90 -3.33
C ALA A 916 4.25 31.96 -2.22
N GLU A 917 3.38 31.73 -1.23
CA GLU A 917 3.16 32.61 -0.07
C GLU A 917 4.38 32.59 0.88
N ALA A 918 5.01 31.43 1.07
CA ALA A 918 6.25 31.33 1.86
C ALA A 918 7.41 32.12 1.23
N CYS A 919 7.62 31.98 -0.08
CA CYS A 919 8.61 32.77 -0.81
C CYS A 919 8.30 34.28 -0.74
N TYR A 920 7.03 34.66 -0.90
CA TYR A 920 6.58 36.05 -0.76
C TYR A 920 6.96 36.66 0.61
N ALA A 921 6.61 35.97 1.69
CA ALA A 921 6.84 36.44 3.06
C ALA A 921 8.32 36.58 3.44
N LEU A 922 9.18 35.72 2.90
CA LEU A 922 10.63 35.78 3.12
C LEU A 922 11.28 36.94 2.34
N LEU A 923 10.80 37.23 1.13
CA LEU A 923 11.32 38.31 0.27
C LEU A 923 10.81 39.72 0.67
N LEU A 924 9.72 39.80 1.43
CA LEU A 924 8.94 41.03 1.68
C LEU A 924 9.70 42.20 2.33
N GLN A 925 10.86 41.96 2.97
CA GLN A 925 11.60 42.98 3.72
C GLN A 925 13.12 43.01 3.48
N GLY A 926 13.63 42.37 2.43
CA GLY A 926 15.02 42.61 2.02
C GLY A 926 15.64 41.53 1.15
N THR A 927 16.16 41.94 -0.02
CA THR A 927 17.14 41.16 -0.78
C THR A 927 18.44 40.93 -0.03
N ASP A 928 18.73 41.76 0.97
CA ASP A 928 19.97 41.73 1.75
C ASP A 928 20.12 40.44 2.56
N LEU A 929 19.00 39.81 2.95
CA LEU A 929 18.97 38.48 3.58
C LEU A 929 19.44 37.34 2.66
N LEU A 930 19.54 37.57 1.34
CA LEU A 930 20.15 36.63 0.37
C LEU A 930 21.60 37.02 0.03
N ILE A 931 22.05 38.20 0.43
CA ILE A 931 23.40 38.74 0.15
C ILE A 931 24.34 38.50 1.34
N ASP A 932 23.80 38.35 2.55
CA ASP A 932 24.57 38.07 3.75
C ASP A 932 25.05 36.60 3.81
N GLU A 933 26.34 36.44 4.09
CA GLU A 933 27.03 35.16 4.29
C GLU A 933 27.87 35.30 5.56
N PRO A 934 27.29 35.10 6.75
CA PRO A 934 28.01 35.33 7.99
C PRO A 934 29.09 34.25 8.20
N VAL A 935 30.26 34.67 8.68
CA VAL A 935 31.37 33.75 8.98
C VAL A 935 31.05 32.99 10.27
N VAL A 936 31.14 31.66 10.21
CA VAL A 936 30.83 30.79 11.35
C VAL A 936 32.11 30.08 11.78
N GLU A 937 32.47 30.22 13.06
CA GLU A 937 33.54 29.48 13.74
C GLU A 937 32.90 28.46 14.70
N ILE A 938 33.06 27.18 14.41
CA ILE A 938 32.60 26.06 15.24
C ILE A 938 33.81 25.44 15.93
N LYS A 939 33.83 25.44 17.25
CA LYS A 939 34.85 24.76 18.07
C LYS A 939 34.31 23.45 18.61
N LEU A 940 35.12 22.41 18.48
CA LEU A 940 34.92 21.06 19.00
C LEU A 940 36.07 20.78 19.96
N GLY A 941 35.90 21.12 21.25
CA GLY A 941 37.02 21.19 22.19
C GLY A 941 38.13 22.12 21.68
N ASN A 942 39.31 21.56 21.39
CA ASN A 942 40.45 22.31 20.85
C ASN A 942 40.41 22.48 19.31
N THR A 943 39.64 21.66 18.58
CA THR A 943 39.58 21.74 17.11
C THR A 943 38.68 22.89 16.68
N THR A 944 39.17 23.80 15.85
CA THR A 944 38.38 24.91 15.30
C THR A 944 38.10 24.68 13.82
N ILE A 945 36.84 24.80 13.41
CA ILE A 945 36.36 24.70 12.03
C ILE A 945 35.73 26.04 11.67
N ARG A 946 36.25 26.73 10.65
CA ARG A 946 35.67 27.97 10.13
C ARG A 946 35.02 27.74 8.78
N SER A 947 33.93 28.45 8.50
CA SER A 947 33.32 28.43 7.16
C SER A 947 34.28 28.96 6.08
N THR A 948 35.18 29.90 6.40
CA THR A 948 36.21 30.43 5.49
C THR A 948 37.25 29.39 5.05
N ASP A 949 37.49 28.39 5.88
CA ASP A 949 38.61 27.45 5.72
C ASP A 949 38.18 26.18 4.97
N ASN A 950 36.94 26.15 4.49
CA ASN A 950 36.30 25.05 3.79
C ASN A 950 35.60 25.57 2.51
N LYS A 951 35.41 24.71 1.52
CA LYS A 951 34.69 25.08 0.29
C LYS A 951 33.19 25.23 0.61
N GLN A 952 32.72 26.47 0.65
CA GLN A 952 31.31 26.79 0.85
C GLN A 952 30.50 26.62 -0.44
N GLU A 953 29.21 26.31 -0.28
CA GLU A 953 28.18 26.43 -1.29
C GLU A 953 27.74 27.90 -1.43
N GLU A 954 27.82 28.45 -2.65
CA GLU A 954 27.41 29.84 -2.93
C GLU A 954 25.93 30.08 -2.58
N GLY A 955 25.65 31.17 -1.87
CA GLY A 955 24.31 31.53 -1.41
C GLY A 955 23.97 30.90 -0.06
N THR A 956 23.80 29.57 0.00
CA THR A 956 23.42 28.89 1.28
C THR A 956 24.52 28.98 2.35
N GLY A 957 25.78 29.15 1.93
CA GLY A 957 26.94 29.09 2.81
C GLY A 957 27.14 27.72 3.45
N TYR A 958 26.55 26.67 2.85
CA TYR A 958 26.66 25.30 3.35
C TYR A 958 28.10 24.80 3.27
N PHE A 959 28.59 24.18 4.35
CA PHE A 959 29.86 23.47 4.37
C PHE A 959 29.76 22.16 5.17
N LYS A 960 30.59 21.19 4.80
CA LYS A 960 30.77 19.90 5.48
C LYS A 960 32.24 19.71 5.86
N LYS A 961 32.51 19.27 7.09
CA LYS A 961 33.85 18.90 7.55
C LYS A 961 33.81 17.63 8.39
N THR A 962 34.49 16.59 7.92
CA THR A 962 34.67 15.33 8.64
C THR A 962 36.04 15.28 9.30
N ILE A 963 36.08 14.77 10.53
CA ILE A 963 37.26 14.39 11.30
C ILE A 963 37.27 12.85 11.35
N ASN A 964 38.39 12.23 10.99
CA ASN A 964 38.51 10.77 10.98
C ASN A 964 38.56 10.22 12.41
N GLY A 965 37.96 9.05 12.63
CA GLY A 965 37.80 8.38 13.93
C GLY A 965 39.01 8.44 14.88
N PRO A 966 40.23 8.08 14.44
CA PRO A 966 41.44 8.14 15.29
C PRO A 966 41.86 9.54 15.78
N LEU A 967 41.25 10.60 15.24
CA LEU A 967 41.46 11.99 15.67
C LEU A 967 40.28 12.54 16.50
N VAL A 968 39.19 11.78 16.65
CA VAL A 968 38.06 12.13 17.51
C VAL A 968 38.47 11.90 18.97
N THR A 969 38.11 12.83 19.85
CA THR A 969 38.33 12.69 21.30
C THR A 969 37.08 13.10 22.05
N PRO A 970 36.83 12.58 23.27
CA PRO A 970 35.64 12.94 24.05
C PRO A 970 35.48 14.46 24.26
N SER A 971 36.61 15.17 24.39
CA SER A 971 36.64 16.63 24.58
C SER A 971 35.91 17.42 23.48
N MET A 972 35.82 16.85 22.27
CA MET A 972 35.13 17.44 21.12
C MET A 972 33.63 17.56 21.31
N GLY A 973 33.04 16.86 22.28
CA GLY A 973 31.64 17.02 22.66
C GLY A 973 31.33 18.34 23.38
N ASN A 974 32.34 19.14 23.75
CA ASN A 974 32.14 20.54 24.12
C ASN A 974 32.14 21.40 22.86
N ILE A 975 30.96 21.83 22.42
CA ILE A 975 30.78 22.52 21.14
C ILE A 975 30.45 24.00 21.38
N SER A 976 31.16 24.90 20.70
CA SER A 976 30.87 26.34 20.73
C SER A 976 30.76 26.85 19.31
N ILE A 977 29.60 27.42 18.96
CA ILE A 977 29.40 28.09 17.67
C ILE A 977 29.48 29.59 17.93
N LYS A 978 30.34 30.27 17.17
CA LYS A 978 30.42 31.73 17.10
C LYS A 978 30.11 32.18 15.68
N GLN A 979 29.16 33.08 15.52
CA GLN A 979 28.84 33.75 14.26
C GLN A 979 29.45 35.15 14.31
N GLU A 980 30.44 35.41 13.46
CA GLU A 980 31.07 36.73 13.35
C GLU A 980 30.23 37.65 12.46
N SER A 981 30.04 38.89 12.90
CA SER A 981 29.22 39.87 12.22
C SER A 981 29.67 40.11 10.78
N SER A 982 28.70 40.16 9.87
CA SER A 982 28.93 40.56 8.49
C SER A 982 29.56 41.96 8.37
N LYS A 983 30.12 42.25 7.19
CA LYS A 983 30.66 43.58 6.86
C LYS A 983 29.56 44.65 6.71
N ILE A 984 28.30 44.24 6.72
CA ILE A 984 27.11 45.11 6.76
C ILE A 984 26.56 45.08 8.20
N PRO A 985 26.34 46.23 8.86
CA PRO A 985 25.75 46.25 10.20
C PRO A 985 24.30 45.74 10.16
N PRO A 986 23.91 44.79 11.04
CA PRO A 986 22.60 44.15 10.97
C PRO A 986 21.48 45.13 11.33
N SER A 987 20.62 45.43 10.35
CA SER A 987 19.43 46.29 10.47
C SER A 987 18.18 45.52 10.96
N GLY A 988 18.39 44.44 11.71
CA GLY A 988 17.37 43.47 12.13
C GLY A 988 18.02 42.32 12.88
N GLY A 989 17.26 41.27 13.21
CA GLY A 989 17.79 40.10 13.92
C GLY A 989 18.87 39.38 13.11
N GLY A 990 19.96 38.96 13.76
CA GLY A 990 20.94 38.08 13.13
C GLY A 990 20.28 36.78 12.69
N GLY A 991 20.28 36.52 11.38
CA GLY A 991 19.53 35.45 10.75
C GLY A 991 19.78 34.08 11.39
N ALA A 992 18.71 33.27 11.50
CA ALA A 992 18.83 31.92 12.01
C ALA A 992 19.76 31.09 11.11
N SER A 993 20.74 30.42 11.71
CA SER A 993 21.66 29.50 11.03
C SER A 993 21.63 28.14 11.75
N TRP A 994 21.89 27.05 11.01
CA TRP A 994 21.74 25.71 11.58
C TRP A 994 22.59 24.65 10.90
N GLY A 995 22.71 23.50 11.57
CA GLY A 995 23.40 22.33 11.07
C GLY A 995 23.26 21.14 12.02
N GLY A 996 24.19 20.20 11.92
CA GLY A 996 24.29 19.06 12.82
C GLY A 996 25.75 18.65 13.04
N VAL A 997 26.02 18.06 14.21
CA VAL A 997 27.23 17.27 14.42
C VAL A 997 26.83 15.81 14.52
N TYR A 998 27.31 15.03 13.56
CA TYR A 998 27.11 13.59 13.46
C TYR A 998 28.35 12.91 13.99
N TRP A 999 28.22 12.17 15.08
CA TRP A 999 29.30 11.36 15.63
C TRP A 999 29.03 9.90 15.29
N GLN A 1000 29.98 9.27 14.60
CA GLN A 1000 29.85 7.90 14.13
C GLN A 1000 30.89 7.01 14.80
N TYR A 1001 30.45 5.84 15.27
CA TYR A 1001 31.32 4.87 15.92
C TYR A 1001 30.77 3.44 15.77
N PHE A 1002 31.67 2.46 15.85
CA PHE A 1002 31.30 1.05 15.99
C PHE A 1002 31.22 0.67 17.46
N GLU A 1003 30.13 0.02 17.84
CA GLU A 1003 29.88 -0.50 19.19
C GLU A 1003 29.05 -1.79 19.11
N ASP A 1004 29.17 -2.63 20.13
CA ASP A 1004 28.40 -3.86 20.27
C ASP A 1004 26.92 -3.53 20.51
N LEU A 1005 26.01 -4.19 19.78
CA LEU A 1005 24.58 -3.85 19.72
C LEU A 1005 23.87 -3.79 21.08
N ASP A 1006 24.33 -4.57 22.07
CA ASP A 1006 23.80 -4.69 23.43
C ASP A 1006 24.33 -3.63 24.41
N LYS A 1007 25.37 -2.86 24.06
CA LYS A 1007 25.91 -1.75 24.87
C LYS A 1007 25.39 -0.37 24.47
N ILE A 1008 24.60 -0.31 23.41
CA ILE A 1008 24.07 0.94 22.84
C ILE A 1008 22.99 1.51 23.79
N THR A 1009 23.10 2.80 24.11
CA THR A 1009 22.17 3.53 24.99
C THR A 1009 21.25 4.46 24.19
N THR A 1010 20.05 4.78 24.70
CA THR A 1010 19.07 5.62 23.98
C THR A 1010 19.62 6.99 23.56
N ALA A 1011 19.33 7.42 22.32
CA ALA A 1011 19.65 8.78 21.86
C ALA A 1011 18.64 9.82 22.38
N SER A 1012 19.08 11.08 22.54
CA SER A 1012 18.22 12.19 22.98
C SER A 1012 18.21 13.32 21.96
N THR A 1013 17.33 13.20 20.97
CA THR A 1013 17.07 14.22 19.94
C THR A 1013 15.57 14.61 19.95
N PRO A 1014 15.07 15.40 18.98
CA PRO A 1014 13.64 15.67 18.81
C PRO A 1014 12.79 14.42 18.48
N LEU A 1015 13.43 13.32 18.07
CA LEU A 1015 12.86 11.97 18.05
C LEU A 1015 13.38 11.19 19.26
N LYS A 1016 12.54 10.36 19.88
CA LYS A 1016 12.95 9.42 20.95
C LYS A 1016 12.30 8.07 20.75
N LEU A 1017 13.09 7.01 20.90
CA LEU A 1017 12.66 5.61 20.80
C LEU A 1017 12.93 4.87 22.12
N TYR A 1018 11.97 4.03 22.52
CA TYR A 1018 12.15 3.03 23.58
C TYR A 1018 11.63 1.69 23.08
N LYS A 1019 12.49 0.66 23.03
CA LYS A 1019 12.16 -0.70 22.60
C LYS A 1019 11.92 -1.56 23.85
N LYS A 1020 10.84 -2.36 23.87
CA LYS A 1020 10.50 -3.26 24.97
C LYS A 1020 9.97 -4.58 24.39
N LEU A 1021 10.30 -5.69 25.03
CA LEU A 1021 9.81 -7.01 24.67
C LEU A 1021 8.83 -7.51 25.74
N PHE A 1022 7.78 -8.21 25.30
CA PHE A 1022 6.80 -8.85 26.18
C PHE A 1022 6.51 -10.26 25.67
N VAL A 1023 6.27 -11.22 26.55
CA VAL A 1023 5.64 -12.50 26.18
C VAL A 1023 4.12 -12.28 26.12
N GLU A 1024 3.50 -12.65 25.00
CA GLU A 1024 2.06 -12.60 24.78
C GLU A 1024 1.43 -13.97 25.10
N THR A 1025 0.80 -14.09 26.26
CA THR A 1025 0.14 -15.31 26.73
C THR A 1025 -1.38 -15.19 26.61
N ASN A 1026 -2.06 -16.21 26.07
CA ASN A 1026 -3.52 -16.22 25.98
C ASN A 1026 -4.13 -16.72 27.30
N THR A 1027 -5.17 -16.03 27.78
CA THR A 1027 -5.95 -16.41 28.96
C THR A 1027 -7.45 -16.37 28.64
N ASP A 1028 -8.30 -16.90 29.53
CA ASP A 1028 -9.77 -16.80 29.43
C ASP A 1028 -10.30 -15.36 29.35
N ARG A 1029 -9.45 -14.37 29.65
CA ARG A 1029 -9.76 -12.93 29.59
C ARG A 1029 -9.13 -12.22 28.38
N GLY A 1030 -8.55 -12.98 27.45
CA GLY A 1030 -7.77 -12.48 26.30
C GLY A 1030 -6.26 -12.50 26.51
N PRO A 1031 -5.49 -11.89 25.61
CA PRO A 1031 -4.03 -11.88 25.66
C PRO A 1031 -3.48 -10.98 26.77
N VAL A 1032 -2.52 -11.49 27.53
CA VAL A 1032 -1.77 -10.80 28.59
C VAL A 1032 -0.32 -10.63 28.14
N LEU A 1033 0.22 -9.41 28.32
CA LEU A 1033 1.59 -9.05 27.96
C LEU A 1033 2.46 -8.94 29.21
N THR A 1034 3.36 -9.91 29.42
CA THR A 1034 4.34 -9.91 30.52
C THR A 1034 5.67 -9.34 30.02
N PRO A 1035 6.23 -8.27 30.61
CA PRO A 1035 7.49 -7.69 30.16
C PRO A 1035 8.66 -8.65 30.39
N ILE A 1036 9.61 -8.67 29.45
CA ILE A 1036 10.88 -9.39 29.56
C ILE A 1036 11.94 -8.39 30.04
N ASN A 1037 12.59 -8.71 31.16
CA ASN A 1037 13.62 -7.90 31.80
C ASN A 1037 14.99 -8.55 31.57
N GLU A 1038 16.07 -7.86 31.95
CA GLU A 1038 17.42 -8.41 31.87
C GLU A 1038 17.57 -9.62 32.82
N GLY A 1039 17.93 -10.77 32.27
CA GLY A 1039 18.05 -12.04 32.99
C GLY A 1039 16.80 -12.94 32.98
N ASP A 1040 15.67 -12.46 32.47
CA ASP A 1040 14.48 -13.33 32.26
C ASP A 1040 14.73 -14.29 31.08
N ALA A 1041 14.29 -15.55 31.24
CA ALA A 1041 14.30 -16.55 30.17
C ALA A 1041 12.92 -16.67 29.52
N VAL A 1042 12.88 -16.75 28.18
CA VAL A 1042 11.71 -17.14 27.38
C VAL A 1042 11.90 -18.54 26.80
N LYS A 1043 10.87 -19.13 26.22
CA LYS A 1043 10.91 -20.50 25.71
C LYS A 1043 10.73 -20.59 24.19
N VAL A 1044 11.25 -21.63 23.58
CA VAL A 1044 10.94 -21.94 22.18
C VAL A 1044 9.42 -22.14 22.02
N GLY A 1045 8.84 -21.46 21.02
CA GLY A 1045 7.39 -21.38 20.81
C GLY A 1045 6.70 -20.18 21.48
N ASP A 1046 7.36 -19.44 22.40
CA ASP A 1046 6.79 -18.23 22.97
C ASP A 1046 6.55 -17.16 21.89
N LYS A 1047 5.46 -16.41 22.05
CA LYS A 1047 5.08 -15.31 21.17
C LYS A 1047 5.54 -13.99 21.76
N ILE A 1048 6.59 -13.41 21.20
CA ILE A 1048 7.16 -12.14 21.68
C ILE A 1048 6.47 -10.97 21.00
N LYS A 1049 5.83 -10.11 21.79
CA LYS A 1049 5.34 -8.81 21.32
C LYS A 1049 6.46 -7.77 21.46
N VAL A 1050 7.01 -7.35 20.32
CA VAL A 1050 7.88 -6.17 20.28
C VAL A 1050 6.98 -4.95 20.41
N ARG A 1051 7.20 -4.13 21.44
CA ARG A 1051 6.56 -2.82 21.62
C ARG A 1051 7.62 -1.74 21.49
N ILE A 1052 7.35 -0.71 20.69
CA ILE A 1052 8.22 0.44 20.57
C ILE A 1052 7.41 1.71 20.86
N GLU A 1053 7.93 2.55 21.75
CA GLU A 1053 7.39 3.88 22.03
C GLU A 1053 8.18 4.93 21.25
N LEU A 1054 7.51 5.63 20.32
CA LEU A 1054 8.08 6.75 19.55
C LEU A 1054 7.52 8.07 20.06
N ARG A 1055 8.40 9.00 20.44
CA ARG A 1055 8.02 10.35 20.88
C ARG A 1055 8.60 11.39 19.91
N VAL A 1056 7.77 12.35 19.51
CA VAL A 1056 8.06 13.30 18.42
C VAL A 1056 7.62 14.71 18.86
N ASP A 1057 8.53 15.68 18.87
CA ASP A 1057 8.24 17.03 19.37
C ASP A 1057 7.65 18.01 18.34
N ARG A 1058 7.64 17.65 17.04
CA ARG A 1058 7.22 18.46 15.89
C ARG A 1058 6.71 17.56 14.77
N ASP A 1059 6.11 18.14 13.73
CA ASP A 1059 5.74 17.37 12.54
C ASP A 1059 6.95 17.16 11.61
N MET A 1060 7.06 15.97 11.03
CA MET A 1060 8.12 15.55 10.11
C MET A 1060 7.52 14.75 8.93
N GLU A 1061 8.24 14.70 7.81
CA GLU A 1061 7.85 13.91 6.63
C GLU A 1061 8.94 12.93 6.24
N TYR A 1062 8.57 11.85 5.54
CA TYR A 1062 9.49 10.84 5.01
C TYR A 1062 10.45 10.34 6.10
N VAL A 1063 9.88 9.69 7.12
CA VAL A 1063 10.65 9.16 8.26
C VAL A 1063 10.79 7.65 8.08
N HIS A 1064 12.03 7.14 8.09
CA HIS A 1064 12.34 5.71 8.08
C HIS A 1064 12.69 5.25 9.48
N MET A 1065 12.15 4.11 9.88
CA MET A 1065 12.51 3.39 11.08
C MET A 1065 12.82 1.93 10.76
N LYS A 1066 13.92 1.41 11.32
CA LYS A 1066 14.38 0.03 11.16
C LYS A 1066 14.53 -0.59 12.53
N ASP A 1067 13.76 -1.62 12.84
CA ASP A 1067 13.98 -2.43 14.05
C ASP A 1067 14.69 -3.74 13.71
N MET A 1068 15.84 -3.96 14.34
CA MET A 1068 16.59 -5.21 14.23
C MET A 1068 15.96 -6.29 15.13
N ARG A 1069 16.24 -7.56 14.81
CA ARG A 1069 15.87 -8.69 15.68
C ARG A 1069 17.02 -9.68 15.91
N ALA A 1070 16.84 -10.51 16.92
CA ALA A 1070 17.67 -11.69 17.20
C ALA A 1070 17.47 -12.79 16.14
N SER A 1071 18.49 -13.61 15.95
CA SER A 1071 18.52 -14.79 15.05
C SER A 1071 17.50 -15.87 15.45
N CYS A 1072 17.10 -15.92 16.72
CA CYS A 1072 16.08 -16.84 17.24
C CYS A 1072 14.63 -16.34 17.12
N LEU A 1073 14.36 -15.21 16.46
CA LEU A 1073 13.03 -14.59 16.40
C LEU A 1073 12.46 -14.51 14.98
N GLU A 1074 11.44 -15.32 14.70
CA GLU A 1074 10.74 -15.34 13.41
C GLU A 1074 9.53 -14.38 13.38
N PRO A 1075 9.33 -13.60 12.29
CA PRO A 1075 8.22 -12.67 12.19
C PRO A 1075 6.90 -13.31 11.78
N VAL A 1076 5.83 -13.04 12.54
CA VAL A 1076 4.47 -13.53 12.23
C VAL A 1076 3.92 -12.93 10.92
N ASN A 1077 4.37 -11.72 10.55
CA ASN A 1077 4.08 -11.12 9.26
C ASN A 1077 5.33 -11.03 8.39
N VAL A 1078 5.39 -11.85 7.34
CA VAL A 1078 6.42 -11.77 6.29
C VAL A 1078 6.02 -10.91 5.09
N LEU A 1079 4.77 -10.43 5.01
CA LEU A 1079 4.26 -9.72 3.83
C LEU A 1079 4.28 -8.20 4.00
N SER A 1080 5.01 -7.53 3.11
CA SER A 1080 5.06 -6.07 3.02
C SER A 1080 3.69 -5.46 2.69
N SER A 1081 3.30 -4.42 3.42
CA SER A 1081 1.94 -3.88 3.39
C SER A 1081 1.83 -2.48 4.00
N TYR A 1082 0.85 -1.69 3.56
CA TYR A 1082 0.42 -0.50 4.30
C TYR A 1082 -0.45 -0.91 5.48
N LYS A 1083 -0.09 -0.43 6.67
CA LYS A 1083 -0.81 -0.64 7.93
C LYS A 1083 -1.13 0.68 8.61
N TRP A 1084 -2.03 0.61 9.59
CA TRP A 1084 -2.38 1.72 10.45
C TRP A 1084 -2.48 1.23 11.90
N GLN A 1085 -1.70 1.81 12.81
CA GLN A 1085 -1.65 1.44 14.23
C GLN A 1085 -1.36 2.68 15.08
N GLY A 1086 -2.00 2.79 16.25
CA GLY A 1086 -1.70 3.85 17.22
C GLY A 1086 -1.95 5.29 16.72
N GLY A 1087 -2.73 5.47 15.65
CA GLY A 1087 -2.96 6.78 15.01
C GLY A 1087 -2.03 7.10 13.82
N LEU A 1088 -1.03 6.27 13.53
CA LEU A 1088 -0.12 6.43 12.39
C LEU A 1088 -0.43 5.43 11.28
N GLY A 1089 -0.37 5.91 10.04
CA GLY A 1089 -0.21 5.06 8.85
C GLY A 1089 1.27 4.87 8.54
N TYR A 1090 1.66 3.70 8.04
CA TYR A 1090 3.02 3.42 7.58
C TYR A 1090 3.04 2.27 6.56
N TYR A 1091 4.08 2.23 5.74
CA TYR A 1091 4.44 1.04 4.97
C TYR A 1091 5.38 0.17 5.80
N GLU A 1092 5.02 -1.10 6.00
CA GLU A 1092 5.83 -2.11 6.65
C GLU A 1092 6.47 -3.03 5.60
N THR A 1093 7.74 -3.35 5.75
CA THR A 1093 8.42 -4.42 5.01
C THR A 1093 9.29 -5.25 5.96
N THR A 1094 9.06 -6.55 5.96
CA THR A 1094 9.77 -7.52 6.78
C THR A 1094 10.91 -8.11 5.97
N LYS A 1095 12.14 -7.91 6.44
CA LYS A 1095 13.34 -8.65 5.99
C LYS A 1095 13.78 -9.60 7.10
N ASP A 1096 14.75 -10.47 6.82
CA ASP A 1096 15.12 -11.57 7.73
C ASP A 1096 15.69 -11.08 9.07
N ALA A 1097 16.60 -10.11 9.02
CA ALA A 1097 17.25 -9.55 10.22
C ALA A 1097 16.60 -8.27 10.78
N SER A 1098 15.55 -7.73 10.13
CA SER A 1098 14.90 -6.48 10.58
C SER A 1098 13.50 -6.25 10.01
N THR A 1099 12.65 -5.55 10.76
CA THR A 1099 11.39 -4.99 10.27
C THR A 1099 11.61 -3.51 9.95
N ASN A 1100 11.22 -3.07 8.76
CA ASN A 1100 11.35 -1.68 8.32
C ASN A 1100 9.96 -1.04 8.23
N PHE A 1101 9.85 0.19 8.73
CA PHE A 1101 8.64 0.97 8.82
C PHE A 1101 8.89 2.35 8.21
N PHE A 1102 7.98 2.82 7.38
CA PHE A 1102 8.12 4.08 6.68
C PHE A 1102 6.88 4.95 6.82
N PHE A 1103 7.08 6.15 7.35
CA PHE A 1103 6.04 7.15 7.56
C PHE A 1103 6.16 8.23 6.49
N ASP A 1104 5.09 8.41 5.72
CA ASP A 1104 4.95 9.55 4.81
C ASP A 1104 4.85 10.86 5.62
N TYR A 1105 4.04 10.86 6.69
CA TYR A 1105 3.83 12.00 7.57
C TYR A 1105 3.74 11.61 9.05
N LEU A 1106 4.78 11.97 9.82
CA LEU A 1106 4.88 11.72 11.25
C LEU A 1106 4.55 12.99 12.03
N ARG A 1107 3.37 13.05 12.65
CA ARG A 1107 2.93 14.22 13.43
C ARG A 1107 3.61 14.29 14.80
N LYS A 1108 3.65 15.48 15.41
CA LYS A 1108 3.98 15.67 16.83
C LYS A 1108 3.10 14.80 17.72
N GLY A 1109 3.69 14.02 18.62
CA GLY A 1109 2.93 13.13 19.50
C GLY A 1109 3.76 12.13 20.28
N THR A 1110 3.08 11.11 20.80
CA THR A 1110 3.69 9.88 21.33
C THR A 1110 2.86 8.72 20.82
N TYR A 1111 3.54 7.74 20.22
CA TYR A 1111 2.94 6.62 19.51
C TYR A 1111 3.49 5.32 20.08
N VAL A 1112 2.64 4.31 20.11
CA VAL A 1112 3.01 2.95 20.50
C VAL A 1112 2.57 2.04 19.37
N PHE A 1113 3.51 1.34 18.78
CA PHE A 1113 3.28 0.30 17.78
C PHE A 1113 3.83 -1.02 18.30
N GLU A 1114 3.17 -2.09 17.89
CA GLU A 1114 3.44 -3.43 18.38
C GLU A 1114 3.30 -4.45 17.26
N TYR A 1115 4.29 -5.32 17.12
CA TYR A 1115 4.22 -6.45 16.20
C TYR A 1115 4.74 -7.73 16.87
N PRO A 1116 4.14 -8.90 16.57
CA PRO A 1116 4.57 -10.16 17.17
C PRO A 1116 5.66 -10.87 16.36
N LEU A 1117 6.51 -11.57 17.09
CA LEU A 1117 7.53 -12.52 16.67
C LEU A 1117 7.28 -13.86 17.40
N PHE A 1118 7.85 -14.96 16.91
CA PHE A 1118 7.91 -16.25 17.63
C PHE A 1118 9.37 -16.61 17.94
N VAL A 1119 9.62 -17.19 19.12
CA VAL A 1119 10.92 -17.76 19.49
C VAL A 1119 11.09 -19.14 18.85
N THR A 1120 12.21 -19.37 18.16
CA THR A 1120 12.45 -20.60 17.37
C THR A 1120 13.68 -21.41 17.76
N HIS A 1121 14.59 -20.86 18.58
CA HIS A 1121 15.86 -21.49 18.93
C HIS A 1121 16.27 -21.20 20.39
N THR A 1122 16.68 -22.24 21.12
CA THR A 1122 17.28 -22.17 22.47
C THR A 1122 18.71 -21.59 22.40
N GLY A 1123 19.09 -20.77 23.39
CA GLY A 1123 20.38 -20.07 23.39
C GLY A 1123 20.35 -18.65 23.97
N ASN A 1124 21.39 -17.87 23.69
CA ASN A 1124 21.53 -16.48 24.15
C ASN A 1124 21.93 -15.57 22.98
N PHE A 1125 21.10 -14.57 22.70
CA PHE A 1125 21.09 -13.89 21.39
C PHE A 1125 21.05 -12.36 21.50
N SER A 1126 21.70 -11.68 20.55
CA SER A 1126 21.65 -10.21 20.43
C SER A 1126 20.44 -9.75 19.60
N ASN A 1127 19.50 -9.04 20.23
CA ASN A 1127 18.25 -8.61 19.57
C ASN A 1127 18.39 -7.29 18.78
N GLY A 1128 19.50 -6.58 18.95
CA GLY A 1128 19.77 -5.32 18.27
C GLY A 1128 18.79 -4.17 18.59
N ILE A 1129 19.01 -3.04 17.94
CA ILE A 1129 18.36 -1.75 18.22
C ILE A 1129 17.25 -1.41 17.21
N THR A 1130 16.37 -0.50 17.62
CA THR A 1130 15.52 0.26 16.70
C THR A 1130 16.18 1.59 16.35
N ASN A 1131 16.34 1.89 15.07
CA ASN A 1131 16.81 3.20 14.56
C ASN A 1131 15.65 3.95 13.90
N ILE A 1132 15.60 5.28 13.99
CA ILE A 1132 14.68 6.15 13.24
C ILE A 1132 15.38 7.42 12.75
N GLN A 1133 15.06 7.87 11.53
CA GLN A 1133 15.62 9.08 10.93
C GLN A 1133 14.67 9.76 9.94
N CYS A 1134 14.68 11.10 9.91
CA CYS A 1134 14.08 11.87 8.82
C CYS A 1134 14.99 11.80 7.58
N MET A 1135 14.44 11.40 6.44
CA MET A 1135 15.19 11.15 5.19
C MET A 1135 15.79 12.41 4.56
N TYR A 1136 15.20 13.58 4.82
CA TYR A 1136 15.57 14.87 4.24
C TYR A 1136 16.28 15.82 5.20
N ALA A 1137 16.25 15.50 6.49
CA ALA A 1137 16.97 16.21 7.55
C ALA A 1137 17.53 15.17 8.54
N PRO A 1138 18.63 14.48 8.20
CA PRO A 1138 19.20 13.38 8.98
C PRO A 1138 19.63 13.79 10.40
N GLU A 1139 19.80 15.08 10.66
CA GLU A 1139 20.01 15.63 11.99
C GLU A 1139 18.86 15.36 12.96
N PHE A 1140 17.67 15.04 12.44
CA PHE A 1140 16.56 14.47 13.20
C PHE A 1140 16.59 12.93 13.08
N SER A 1141 17.49 12.33 13.86
CA SER A 1141 17.69 10.87 13.98
C SER A 1141 17.72 10.44 15.46
N SER A 1142 17.39 9.19 15.76
CA SER A 1142 17.38 8.62 17.12
C SER A 1142 17.43 7.09 17.08
N HIS A 1143 17.80 6.45 18.19
CA HIS A 1143 17.73 5.00 18.35
C HIS A 1143 17.39 4.56 19.78
N SER A 1144 16.94 3.32 19.92
CA SER A 1144 16.71 2.65 21.21
C SER A 1144 18.02 2.25 21.88
N GLU A 1145 17.91 1.70 23.08
CA GLU A 1145 18.94 0.84 23.66
C GLU A 1145 18.95 -0.57 23.03
N GLY A 1146 20.04 -1.30 23.27
CA GLY A 1146 20.19 -2.72 22.92
C GLY A 1146 19.49 -3.65 23.92
N ILE A 1147 19.20 -4.88 23.49
CA ILE A 1147 18.59 -5.92 24.32
C ILE A 1147 19.22 -7.27 23.95
N ARG A 1148 19.62 -8.09 24.95
CA ARG A 1148 19.88 -9.53 24.76
C ARG A 1148 18.65 -10.34 25.16
N LEU A 1149 18.44 -11.48 24.51
CA LEU A 1149 17.39 -12.44 24.84
C LEU A 1149 18.00 -13.78 25.27
N ASN A 1150 17.56 -14.32 26.39
CA ASN A 1150 17.89 -15.67 26.85
C ASN A 1150 16.71 -16.60 26.57
N VAL A 1151 16.97 -17.73 25.91
CA VAL A 1151 15.97 -18.73 25.53
C VAL A 1151 16.35 -20.09 26.10
N GLU A 1152 15.39 -20.72 26.77
CA GLU A 1152 15.46 -22.10 27.30
C GLU A 1152 14.50 -23.02 26.55
#